data_AF-A0A414Q193-F1
#
_entry.id   AF-A0A414Q193-F1
#
_cell.length_a   1.000
_cell.length_b   1.000
_cell.length_c   1.000
_cell.angle_alpha   90.00
_cell.angle_beta   90.00
_cell.angle_gamma   90.00
#
_symmetry.space_group_name_H-M   'P 1'
#
loop_
_entity.id
_entity.type
_entity.pdbx_description
1 polymer ?
#
loop_
_entity_poly.entity_id
_entity_poly.type
_entity_poly.pdbx_seq_one_letter_code
_entity_poly.pdbx_strand_id
1 'polypeptide(L)'
;MKRQFRAFVVLISCFMSMLLLSPLACWADSNVGTNEYESVPEAQSDSSDQTAVVADESAPSIDAAVESKEEIPDVSYKSHISGIGWESTFTSNGSISGTTGQSRRLEALRVSLPNSEDLGIEYRSHVQNEGWQDWVSNGAVSGTTGKGLQIEAVELKLTGDRSASYDLYYRVHASNFGWLGWASNGSTAGTTGWSYAVEAIQIVIVKKGDAAPGDTAGAYVPYVFNCSLSQVGETTKVTLNIPHVEDIKRLGIADSIRVAGSMSYGGKVTRSVSSTIALGDLDSSSSEIEFNDYGPFDVTLQYLKNGNIVHEDHQPIGISASEYNLAPLSASFPVVLYSLSFWDISTSSAGTTIPSIVMLDRPNAYNWSSLPSGMYGLPYLTHDENASSSSYQAFADYVAALFKINPKAKFNLYINDITCSLIHRMIYANKIPTGQYSIRLLSDGSATYVFTNEAFDVKDPDSKQAELIALWNAAKNKEYETGEVSKSYSDYHDHWDSMYAVLSIEPGTQWWMTRTNLFTSGDDNAFANKIASDPNVKKMNVSSMLTSLQNRGEDTVQAFKALYNFNDGYFDAATQQGKKVMMLLGTYVTYEQNFDDYANLTEVIYGDDYLYYYKGHPNTPTGMYPQKQEQLDRLGITDVDSSVAAELILFFNPEIGLSGYGSSTYNSASADAAGGLWNSTKSEALKPGAAIDYSIMDWFASPITEDSDEAIRSLCKQGDSCYLVEFSDSILATANYDFAIYSHNSGALTYFKKGESGYDVVKVSRGSLDVLATSHVSNDGWQSACKGGNVSGTVGQSKAVEAITLNLQNAPYDGSLEYRAHVSDYGWQDYVKEGEVSGSTGQSKSVQAIQIRLTGEMANRYDVYYRAHVQDKGWLGWACNDQVAGTTGFGLRLEAYQVVLVEKGSPAPGDTNQPSIQRTFSIKAHVSNLGWQEPVYEGMTAGTTGRNLAIEALTISKPDLGYSGNIEYRAHVQNIGWQKWVKNGKLAGTTGKSLSIEAVEIKLTGDLSKHYDVVYRAHVQGKCWLDWVKSGECAGTTGEALHMEAFEVKLVDK
;
A
#
# COMPACT_ATOMS: atom_id res chain seq x y z
N MET A 1 30.56 0.53 15.60
CA MET A 1 29.61 0.20 16.70
C MET A 1 29.07 -1.23 16.57
N LYS A 2 29.74 -2.27 17.11
CA LYS A 2 29.38 -3.69 16.87
C LYS A 2 28.99 -4.50 18.13
N ARG A 3 28.28 -3.91 19.12
CA ARG A 3 28.03 -4.63 20.40
C ARG A 3 26.74 -4.39 21.22
N GLN A 4 25.73 -3.65 20.73
CA GLN A 4 24.50 -3.36 21.52
C GLN A 4 23.16 -3.85 20.91
N PHE A 5 23.15 -4.46 19.72
CA PHE A 5 21.91 -4.86 19.03
C PHE A 5 21.41 -6.30 19.29
N ARG A 6 21.75 -6.90 20.45
CA ARG A 6 21.42 -8.30 20.79
C ARG A 6 20.51 -8.48 22.01
N ALA A 7 19.76 -7.46 22.39
CA ALA A 7 19.00 -7.42 23.65
C ALA A 7 17.48 -7.19 23.51
N PHE A 8 16.91 -7.22 22.30
CA PHE A 8 15.52 -6.76 22.05
C PHE A 8 14.60 -7.78 21.34
N VAL A 9 14.93 -9.08 21.38
CA VAL A 9 14.16 -10.15 20.69
C VAL A 9 13.79 -11.30 21.64
N VAL A 10 13.48 -10.98 22.90
CA VAL A 10 13.02 -11.96 23.91
C VAL A 10 11.93 -11.35 24.80
N LEU A 11 10.74 -11.10 24.23
CA LEU A 11 9.46 -10.98 24.95
C LEU A 11 8.30 -10.94 23.93
N ILE A 12 7.18 -11.61 24.27
CA ILE A 12 5.94 -11.87 23.49
C ILE A 12 5.94 -13.24 22.77
N SER A 13 5.70 -14.30 23.55
CA SER A 13 5.37 -15.65 23.05
C SER A 13 4.84 -16.58 24.16
N CYS A 14 3.66 -16.28 24.72
CA CYS A 14 2.93 -17.19 25.62
C CYS A 14 1.43 -16.88 25.69
N PHE A 15 0.65 -17.92 26.03
CA PHE A 15 -0.82 -17.97 26.15
C PHE A 15 -1.61 -17.81 24.82
N MET A 16 -2.70 -18.56 24.57
CA MET A 16 -3.35 -19.59 25.38
C MET A 16 -3.94 -20.70 24.49
N SER A 17 -4.20 -21.89 25.04
CA SER A 17 -4.69 -23.04 24.28
C SER A 17 -5.74 -23.88 25.04
N MET A 18 -6.47 -24.69 24.25
CA MET A 18 -7.13 -25.95 24.61
C MET A 18 -8.58 -25.92 25.16
N LEU A 19 -9.27 -27.06 24.94
CA LEU A 19 -10.51 -27.58 25.59
C LEU A 19 -11.87 -26.95 25.10
N LEU A 20 -12.95 -27.69 24.77
CA LEU A 20 -13.29 -29.14 24.84
C LEU A 20 -14.28 -29.63 23.74
N LEU A 21 -14.21 -30.93 23.44
CA LEU A 21 -15.26 -31.93 23.11
C LEU A 21 -16.48 -31.62 22.19
N SER A 22 -16.79 -32.61 21.34
CA SER A 22 -18.12 -32.89 20.76
C SER A 22 -19.00 -33.74 21.71
N PRO A 23 -20.31 -33.93 21.42
CA PRO A 23 -20.73 -35.15 20.73
C PRO A 23 -21.92 -34.99 19.75
N LEU A 24 -22.34 -36.11 19.14
CA LEU A 24 -23.43 -36.21 18.17
C LEU A 24 -24.84 -36.03 18.78
N ALA A 25 -25.81 -35.69 17.92
CA ALA A 25 -27.22 -36.06 18.11
C ALA A 25 -27.87 -36.37 16.74
N CYS A 26 -28.71 -37.41 16.67
CA CYS A 26 -29.44 -37.81 15.47
C CYS A 26 -30.96 -37.63 15.65
N TRP A 27 -31.62 -37.01 14.69
CA TRP A 27 -33.06 -37.15 14.38
C TRP A 27 -33.15 -37.17 12.83
N ALA A 28 -33.84 -38.06 12.10
CA ALA A 28 -34.99 -38.93 12.36
C ALA A 28 -36.37 -38.23 12.24
N ASP A 29 -36.84 -38.05 11.01
CA ASP A 29 -38.14 -38.53 10.49
C ASP A 29 -38.18 -38.21 8.98
N SER A 30 -38.49 -39.11 8.03
CA SER A 30 -39.60 -40.07 7.86
C SER A 30 -40.86 -39.44 7.26
N ASN A 31 -41.21 -39.91 6.05
CA ASN A 31 -42.58 -39.99 5.55
C ASN A 31 -42.63 -40.90 4.32
N VAL A 32 -43.75 -41.61 4.14
CA VAL A 32 -43.96 -42.62 3.10
C VAL A 32 -45.18 -42.22 2.25
N GLY A 33 -45.07 -42.38 0.94
CA GLY A 33 -46.17 -42.23 -0.03
C GLY A 33 -46.15 -43.38 -1.04
N THR A 34 -47.32 -43.88 -1.43
CA THR A 34 -47.50 -45.22 -2.01
C THR A 34 -48.46 -45.27 -3.20
N ASN A 35 -48.19 -46.20 -4.12
CA ASN A 35 -49.11 -46.81 -5.11
C ASN A 35 -49.58 -45.90 -6.29
N GLU A 36 -50.04 -46.39 -7.45
CA GLU A 36 -49.96 -47.68 -8.23
C GLU A 36 -50.57 -47.41 -9.64
N TYR A 37 -50.44 -48.35 -10.60
CA TYR A 37 -51.22 -48.47 -11.89
C TYR A 37 -51.02 -47.36 -12.97
N GLU A 38 -51.20 -47.55 -14.30
CA GLU A 38 -51.40 -48.73 -15.18
C GLU A 38 -51.05 -48.46 -16.68
N SER A 39 -50.91 -49.53 -17.47
CA SER A 39 -51.16 -49.71 -18.94
C SER A 39 -50.80 -48.63 -20.02
N VAL A 40 -49.75 -48.92 -20.82
CA VAL A 40 -49.79 -49.37 -22.26
C VAL A 40 -51.12 -49.12 -23.03
N PRO A 41 -51.16 -48.47 -24.24
CA PRO A 41 -50.89 -49.19 -25.51
C PRO A 41 -50.32 -48.39 -26.72
N GLU A 42 -50.11 -49.12 -27.83
CA GLU A 42 -49.49 -48.73 -29.11
C GLU A 42 -50.48 -48.25 -30.20
N ALA A 43 -50.00 -47.42 -31.14
CA ALA A 43 -50.32 -47.34 -32.59
C ALA A 43 -49.39 -46.27 -33.22
N GLN A 44 -48.60 -46.43 -34.30
CA GLN A 44 -48.64 -47.19 -35.57
C GLN A 44 -49.37 -46.47 -36.73
N SER A 45 -48.73 -46.45 -37.92
CA SER A 45 -49.18 -45.85 -39.21
C SER A 45 -49.20 -44.30 -39.23
N ASP A 46 -49.21 -43.55 -40.35
CA ASP A 46 -48.89 -43.75 -41.78
C ASP A 46 -48.83 -42.35 -42.44
N SER A 47 -48.34 -42.07 -43.66
CA SER A 47 -47.27 -42.61 -44.54
C SER A 47 -47.16 -41.66 -45.77
N SER A 48 -46.33 -41.97 -46.79
CA SER A 48 -46.21 -41.22 -48.09
C SER A 48 -45.61 -39.80 -47.97
N ASP A 49 -45.15 -39.03 -48.98
CA ASP A 49 -44.82 -39.20 -50.43
C ASP A 49 -44.17 -37.87 -50.91
N GLN A 50 -43.48 -37.66 -52.05
CA GLN A 50 -42.79 -38.51 -53.05
C GLN A 50 -41.97 -37.61 -54.03
N THR A 51 -40.95 -38.16 -54.74
CA THR A 51 -40.41 -37.67 -56.06
C THR A 51 -39.78 -36.26 -56.17
N ALA A 52 -38.97 -35.90 -57.19
CA ALA A 52 -38.36 -36.58 -58.37
C ALA A 52 -36.94 -35.96 -58.62
N VAL A 53 -35.90 -36.64 -59.16
CA VAL A 53 -35.71 -37.28 -60.51
C VAL A 53 -35.73 -36.22 -61.64
N VAL A 54 -34.97 -36.23 -62.74
CA VAL A 54 -34.20 -37.24 -63.54
C VAL A 54 -32.68 -36.90 -63.54
N ALA A 55 -31.72 -37.39 -64.35
CA ALA A 55 -31.57 -38.22 -65.58
C ALA A 55 -30.07 -38.67 -65.69
N ASP A 56 -29.54 -39.48 -66.63
CA ASP A 56 -29.93 -40.64 -67.49
C ASP A 56 -28.60 -41.03 -68.24
N GLU A 57 -28.33 -42.16 -68.88
CA GLU A 57 -29.02 -43.42 -69.24
C GLU A 57 -27.96 -44.57 -69.16
N SER A 58 -28.25 -45.87 -69.07
CA SER A 58 -28.48 -46.77 -70.22
C SER A 58 -28.41 -48.26 -69.80
N ALA A 59 -28.95 -49.16 -70.63
CA ALA A 59 -29.09 -50.62 -70.40
C ALA A 59 -28.86 -51.39 -71.73
N PRO A 60 -29.09 -52.72 -71.88
CA PRO A 60 -29.44 -53.80 -70.95
C PRO A 60 -28.40 -54.98 -71.04
N SER A 61 -28.62 -56.31 -70.93
CA SER A 61 -29.76 -57.24 -70.72
C SER A 61 -29.24 -58.66 -70.37
N ILE A 62 -30.08 -59.52 -69.75
CA ILE A 62 -29.94 -60.99 -69.52
C ILE A 62 -28.72 -61.44 -68.67
N ASP A 63 -28.74 -62.57 -67.95
CA ASP A 63 -29.69 -63.71 -67.97
C ASP A 63 -30.04 -64.23 -66.54
N ALA A 64 -31.04 -65.11 -66.43
CA ALA A 64 -31.57 -65.58 -65.14
C ALA A 64 -30.77 -66.76 -64.54
N ALA A 65 -29.83 -66.46 -63.65
CA ALA A 65 -29.18 -67.46 -62.80
C ALA A 65 -29.88 -67.58 -61.43
N VAL A 66 -30.14 -68.82 -60.99
CA VAL A 66 -30.60 -69.10 -59.62
C VAL A 66 -29.39 -69.14 -58.70
N GLU A 67 -29.12 -68.06 -57.99
CA GLU A 67 -28.08 -68.06 -56.96
C GLU A 67 -28.42 -69.04 -55.83
N SER A 68 -27.50 -69.94 -55.55
CA SER A 68 -27.48 -70.65 -54.27
C SER A 68 -27.24 -69.63 -53.16
N LYS A 69 -28.19 -69.53 -52.22
CA LYS A 69 -28.05 -68.70 -51.01
C LYS A 69 -26.86 -69.19 -50.18
N GLU A 70 -25.68 -68.63 -50.39
CA GLU A 70 -24.54 -68.79 -49.46
C GLU A 70 -25.01 -68.36 -48.07
N GLU A 71 -24.95 -69.29 -47.12
CA GLU A 71 -25.17 -68.97 -45.71
C GLU A 71 -23.92 -68.25 -45.19
N ILE A 72 -24.15 -67.16 -44.45
CA ILE A 72 -23.06 -66.36 -43.88
C ILE A 72 -22.31 -67.25 -42.88
N PRO A 73 -20.97 -67.36 -42.97
CA PRO A 73 -20.18 -68.21 -42.08
C PRO A 73 -20.44 -67.92 -40.61
N ASP A 74 -20.63 -68.98 -39.82
CA ASP A 74 -20.76 -68.86 -38.36
C ASP A 74 -19.39 -68.81 -37.69
N VAL A 75 -19.29 -68.03 -36.62
CA VAL A 75 -18.08 -67.91 -35.78
C VAL A 75 -18.36 -68.55 -34.43
N SER A 76 -17.57 -69.57 -34.10
CA SER A 76 -17.74 -70.35 -32.88
C SER A 76 -16.63 -70.01 -31.87
N TYR A 77 -17.01 -69.44 -30.73
CA TYR A 77 -16.07 -68.88 -29.74
C TYR A 77 -16.45 -69.20 -28.30
N LYS A 78 -15.46 -69.13 -27.41
CA LYS A 78 -15.65 -69.15 -25.95
C LYS A 78 -14.48 -68.55 -25.17
N SER A 79 -14.76 -68.19 -23.92
CA SER A 79 -13.84 -67.55 -22.99
C SER A 79 -13.35 -68.47 -21.87
N HIS A 80 -12.20 -68.13 -21.30
CA HIS A 80 -11.72 -68.58 -19.99
C HIS A 80 -11.97 -67.45 -18.99
N ILE A 81 -12.88 -67.66 -18.04
CA ILE A 81 -13.36 -66.63 -17.11
C ILE A 81 -12.76 -66.89 -15.73
N SER A 82 -12.24 -65.85 -15.07
CA SER A 82 -11.63 -66.01 -13.75
C SER A 82 -12.63 -66.53 -12.71
N GLY A 83 -12.19 -67.53 -11.94
CA GLY A 83 -13.06 -68.23 -10.97
C GLY A 83 -14.16 -69.10 -11.60
N ILE A 84 -14.06 -69.43 -12.90
CA ILE A 84 -14.90 -70.43 -13.60
C ILE A 84 -14.03 -71.41 -14.39
N GLY A 85 -13.02 -70.89 -15.10
CA GLY A 85 -12.27 -71.64 -16.11
C GLY A 85 -12.88 -71.44 -17.51
N TRP A 86 -12.64 -72.40 -18.42
CA TRP A 86 -13.29 -72.39 -19.74
C TRP A 86 -14.79 -72.61 -19.64
N GLU A 87 -15.57 -71.84 -20.40
CA GLU A 87 -17.00 -72.12 -20.61
C GLU A 87 -17.21 -73.53 -21.19
N SER A 88 -18.31 -74.17 -20.81
CA SER A 88 -18.58 -75.58 -21.13
C SER A 88 -18.92 -75.80 -22.62
N THR A 89 -19.66 -74.87 -23.21
CA THR A 89 -20.04 -74.83 -24.64
C THR A 89 -19.25 -73.76 -25.40
N PHE A 90 -19.25 -73.83 -26.73
CA PHE A 90 -18.96 -72.68 -27.58
C PHE A 90 -20.28 -71.94 -27.89
N THR A 91 -20.18 -70.64 -28.16
CA THR A 91 -21.27 -69.75 -28.58
C THR A 91 -21.09 -69.36 -30.05
N SER A 92 -22.14 -68.91 -30.71
CA SER A 92 -22.18 -68.60 -32.16
C SER A 92 -22.35 -67.08 -32.45
N ASN A 93 -22.39 -66.70 -33.73
CA ASN A 93 -22.60 -65.33 -34.23
C ASN A 93 -23.49 -64.46 -33.32
N GLY A 94 -22.93 -63.36 -32.80
CA GLY A 94 -23.63 -62.35 -31.99
C GLY A 94 -23.96 -62.73 -30.55
N SER A 95 -23.72 -63.97 -30.12
CA SER A 95 -24.02 -64.41 -28.75
C SER A 95 -22.95 -63.92 -27.75
N ILE A 96 -23.31 -63.81 -26.46
CA ILE A 96 -22.34 -63.36 -25.43
C ILE A 96 -21.46 -64.54 -25.01
N SER A 97 -20.15 -64.29 -24.88
CA SER A 97 -19.13 -65.20 -24.35
C SER A 97 -18.42 -64.51 -23.18
N GLY A 98 -18.50 -65.04 -21.96
CA GLY A 98 -18.12 -64.34 -20.73
C GLY A 98 -19.29 -63.90 -19.84
N THR A 99 -19.06 -62.93 -18.97
CA THR A 99 -20.07 -62.37 -18.04
C THR A 99 -20.09 -60.85 -18.10
N THR A 100 -21.22 -60.21 -17.80
CA THR A 100 -21.32 -58.74 -17.76
C THR A 100 -21.64 -58.27 -16.34
N GLY A 101 -20.86 -57.33 -15.80
CA GLY A 101 -21.12 -56.71 -14.49
C GLY A 101 -20.93 -57.64 -13.29
N GLN A 102 -20.21 -58.76 -13.45
CA GLN A 102 -19.95 -59.72 -12.36
C GLN A 102 -18.56 -59.59 -11.73
N SER A 103 -17.75 -58.61 -12.17
CA SER A 103 -16.34 -58.44 -11.78
C SER A 103 -15.46 -59.65 -12.10
N ARG A 104 -15.84 -60.42 -13.13
CA ARG A 104 -15.13 -61.63 -13.58
C ARG A 104 -14.45 -61.37 -14.92
N ARG A 105 -13.17 -61.02 -14.84
CA ARG A 105 -12.30 -60.83 -16.01
C ARG A 105 -12.13 -62.10 -16.85
N LEU A 106 -12.08 -61.93 -18.17
CA LEU A 106 -11.57 -62.92 -19.11
C LEU A 106 -10.05 -63.00 -18.96
N GLU A 107 -9.53 -64.23 -18.93
CA GLU A 107 -8.09 -64.50 -18.89
C GLU A 107 -7.60 -65.02 -20.25
N ALA A 108 -8.44 -65.77 -21.00
CA ALA A 108 -8.14 -66.28 -22.34
C ALA A 108 -9.39 -66.40 -23.23
N LEU A 109 -9.17 -66.55 -24.54
CA LEU A 109 -10.17 -66.72 -25.59
C LEU A 109 -9.80 -67.86 -26.56
N ARG A 110 -10.82 -68.48 -27.15
CA ARG A 110 -10.73 -69.33 -28.35
C ARG A 110 -11.81 -68.92 -29.34
N VAL A 111 -11.45 -68.77 -30.61
CA VAL A 111 -12.35 -68.38 -31.71
C VAL A 111 -12.04 -69.26 -32.91
N SER A 112 -13.06 -69.77 -33.59
CA SER A 112 -12.90 -70.72 -34.71
C SER A 112 -14.04 -70.58 -35.70
N LEU A 113 -13.76 -70.83 -36.98
CA LEU A 113 -14.77 -70.88 -38.03
C LEU A 113 -15.04 -72.35 -38.41
N PRO A 114 -16.08 -72.99 -37.86
CA PRO A 114 -16.41 -74.37 -38.22
C PRO A 114 -16.97 -74.45 -39.64
N ASN A 115 -16.56 -75.47 -40.39
CA ASN A 115 -17.06 -75.81 -41.74
C ASN A 115 -16.81 -74.74 -42.82
N SER A 116 -15.89 -73.79 -42.63
CA SER A 116 -15.58 -72.75 -43.61
C SER A 116 -14.32 -73.08 -44.43
N GLU A 117 -14.48 -73.86 -45.51
CA GLU A 117 -13.42 -74.00 -46.51
C GLU A 117 -13.05 -72.63 -47.10
N ASP A 118 -11.74 -72.41 -47.29
CA ASP A 118 -11.08 -71.19 -47.76
C ASP A 118 -11.39 -69.87 -47.00
N LEU A 119 -11.85 -69.98 -45.74
CA LEU A 119 -11.97 -68.85 -44.80
C LEU A 119 -11.36 -69.22 -43.43
N GLY A 120 -10.48 -68.36 -42.92
CA GLY A 120 -9.84 -68.48 -41.62
C GLY A 120 -10.08 -67.26 -40.73
N ILE A 121 -9.65 -67.37 -39.47
CA ILE A 121 -9.62 -66.26 -38.51
C ILE A 121 -8.31 -66.27 -37.73
N GLU A 122 -7.71 -65.09 -37.59
CA GLU A 122 -6.59 -64.80 -36.70
C GLU A 122 -7.03 -63.81 -35.62
N TYR A 123 -6.54 -64.00 -34.40
CA TYR A 123 -6.86 -63.14 -33.26
C TYR A 123 -5.69 -63.03 -32.28
N ARG A 124 -5.64 -61.92 -31.54
CA ARG A 124 -4.71 -61.68 -30.44
C ARG A 124 -5.35 -60.90 -29.29
N SER A 125 -4.72 -60.94 -28.14
CA SER A 125 -5.18 -60.29 -26.91
C SER A 125 -4.10 -59.36 -26.34
N HIS A 126 -4.51 -58.21 -25.83
CA HIS A 126 -3.72 -57.38 -24.92
C HIS A 126 -3.93 -57.90 -23.51
N VAL A 127 -2.86 -58.38 -22.87
CA VAL A 127 -2.91 -59.03 -21.56
C VAL A 127 -2.22 -58.16 -20.52
N GLN A 128 -2.81 -58.08 -19.33
CA GLN A 128 -2.24 -57.37 -18.18
C GLN A 128 -0.76 -57.77 -17.95
N ASN A 129 0.13 -56.79 -17.87
CA ASN A 129 1.59 -56.96 -17.69
C ASN A 129 2.35 -57.71 -18.82
N GLU A 130 1.67 -58.29 -19.81
CA GLU A 130 2.29 -58.97 -20.96
C GLU A 130 2.14 -58.17 -22.28
N GLY A 131 1.19 -57.24 -22.36
CA GLY A 131 0.92 -56.43 -23.55
C GLY A 131 0.23 -57.23 -24.66
N TRP A 132 0.39 -56.79 -25.91
CA TRP A 132 -0.09 -57.54 -27.08
C TRP A 132 0.70 -58.83 -27.29
N GLN A 133 0.01 -59.96 -27.14
CA GLN A 133 0.55 -61.27 -27.50
C GLN A 133 0.56 -61.46 -29.04
N ASP A 134 1.26 -62.51 -29.49
CA ASP A 134 1.29 -62.93 -30.90
C ASP A 134 -0.11 -63.30 -31.43
N TRP A 135 -0.27 -63.20 -32.75
CA TRP A 135 -1.47 -63.66 -33.45
C TRP A 135 -1.57 -65.19 -33.42
N VAL A 136 -2.76 -65.70 -33.08
CA VAL A 136 -3.09 -67.12 -33.12
C VAL A 136 -4.30 -67.37 -34.02
N SER A 137 -4.41 -68.57 -34.59
CA SER A 137 -5.46 -68.93 -35.56
C SER A 137 -6.43 -69.98 -35.02
N ASN A 138 -7.66 -69.98 -35.54
CA ASN A 138 -8.66 -71.07 -35.48
C ASN A 138 -8.54 -72.06 -34.29
N GLY A 139 -9.10 -71.67 -33.13
CA GLY A 139 -9.26 -72.53 -31.95
C GLY A 139 -8.07 -72.59 -31.00
N ALA A 140 -6.93 -71.99 -31.37
CA ALA A 140 -5.79 -71.78 -30.48
C ALA A 140 -6.12 -70.87 -29.29
N VAL A 141 -5.32 -70.90 -28.22
CA VAL A 141 -5.52 -70.03 -27.06
C VAL A 141 -4.86 -68.68 -27.31
N SER A 142 -5.62 -67.60 -27.19
CA SER A 142 -5.09 -66.24 -26.98
C SER A 142 -5.36 -65.82 -25.53
N GLY A 143 -4.46 -65.06 -24.92
CA GLY A 143 -4.51 -64.76 -23.49
C GLY A 143 -3.73 -65.76 -22.64
N THR A 144 -4.15 -65.97 -21.38
CA THR A 144 -3.47 -66.83 -20.41
C THR A 144 -4.45 -67.73 -19.66
N THR A 145 -3.99 -68.91 -19.25
CA THR A 145 -4.77 -69.82 -18.39
C THR A 145 -3.94 -70.14 -17.15
N GLY A 146 -4.53 -69.98 -15.96
CA GLY A 146 -3.85 -70.26 -14.69
C GLY A 146 -2.80 -69.24 -14.23
N LYS A 147 -2.46 -68.21 -15.03
CA LYS A 147 -1.64 -67.07 -14.58
C LYS A 147 -2.44 -66.02 -13.80
N GLY A 148 -3.76 -65.95 -14.02
CA GLY A 148 -4.64 -64.95 -13.40
C GLY A 148 -4.59 -63.53 -14.00
N LEU A 149 -3.88 -63.34 -15.12
CA LEU A 149 -3.80 -62.06 -15.83
C LEU A 149 -5.04 -61.86 -16.72
N GLN A 150 -5.65 -60.67 -16.70
CA GLN A 150 -6.78 -60.38 -17.59
C GLN A 150 -6.38 -60.08 -19.03
N ILE A 151 -7.33 -60.27 -19.94
CA ILE A 151 -7.41 -59.58 -21.22
C ILE A 151 -8.00 -58.18 -20.99
N GLU A 152 -7.43 -57.17 -21.63
CA GLU A 152 -7.83 -55.75 -21.53
C GLU A 152 -8.36 -55.23 -22.88
N ALA A 153 -7.82 -55.74 -23.99
CA ALA A 153 -8.29 -55.53 -25.36
C ALA A 153 -8.04 -56.75 -26.25
N VAL A 154 -8.69 -56.79 -27.41
CA VAL A 154 -8.57 -57.86 -28.42
C VAL A 154 -8.52 -57.28 -29.84
N GLU A 155 -7.92 -58.04 -30.76
CA GLU A 155 -7.99 -57.80 -32.21
C GLU A 155 -8.27 -59.12 -32.91
N LEU A 156 -9.16 -59.11 -33.91
CA LEU A 156 -9.58 -60.28 -34.67
C LEU A 156 -9.74 -59.91 -36.15
N LYS A 157 -9.30 -60.76 -37.08
CA LYS A 157 -9.41 -60.53 -38.53
C LYS A 157 -9.65 -61.83 -39.28
N LEU A 158 -10.41 -61.76 -40.37
CA LEU A 158 -10.55 -62.87 -41.31
C LEU A 158 -9.27 -63.04 -42.14
N THR A 159 -9.01 -64.28 -42.56
CA THR A 159 -7.89 -64.68 -43.42
C THR A 159 -8.35 -65.72 -44.44
N GLY A 160 -7.49 -66.09 -45.39
CA GLY A 160 -7.86 -66.98 -46.50
C GLY A 160 -8.66 -66.26 -47.61
N ASP A 161 -8.81 -66.92 -48.75
CA ASP A 161 -9.25 -66.29 -50.00
C ASP A 161 -10.67 -65.72 -49.93
N ARG A 162 -11.57 -66.33 -49.15
CA ARG A 162 -12.95 -65.85 -48.97
C ARG A 162 -13.06 -64.67 -48.00
N SER A 163 -11.97 -64.23 -47.35
CA SER A 163 -11.99 -63.04 -46.47
C SER A 163 -12.33 -61.73 -47.20
N ALA A 164 -12.20 -61.70 -48.53
CA ALA A 164 -12.66 -60.61 -49.37
C ALA A 164 -14.20 -60.52 -49.49
N SER A 165 -14.95 -61.57 -49.17
CA SER A 165 -16.41 -61.65 -49.30
C SER A 165 -17.18 -61.32 -48.02
N TYR A 166 -16.48 -61.14 -46.89
CA TYR A 166 -17.08 -60.98 -45.57
C TYR A 166 -16.39 -59.88 -44.74
N ASP A 167 -17.11 -59.33 -43.78
CA ASP A 167 -16.59 -58.43 -42.74
C ASP A 167 -16.83 -59.04 -41.36
N LEU A 168 -15.84 -58.91 -40.48
CA LEU A 168 -15.88 -59.40 -39.11
C LEU A 168 -15.97 -58.22 -38.14
N TYR A 169 -17.09 -58.15 -37.42
CA TYR A 169 -17.33 -57.19 -36.35
C TYR A 169 -17.21 -57.86 -34.98
N TYR A 170 -16.63 -57.17 -34.01
CA TYR A 170 -16.55 -57.64 -32.62
C TYR A 170 -16.53 -56.49 -31.63
N ARG A 171 -17.06 -56.74 -30.44
CA ARG A 171 -17.01 -55.79 -29.32
C ARG A 171 -16.83 -56.51 -27.99
N VAL A 172 -16.39 -55.77 -26.99
CA VAL A 172 -16.15 -56.27 -25.64
C VAL A 172 -16.94 -55.48 -24.58
N HIS A 173 -17.29 -56.17 -23.50
CA HIS A 173 -17.74 -55.56 -22.27
C HIS A 173 -16.52 -55.31 -21.38
N ALA A 174 -16.07 -54.05 -21.29
CA ALA A 174 -14.96 -53.67 -20.42
C ALA A 174 -15.47 -53.26 -19.04
N SER A 175 -14.79 -53.67 -17.97
CA SER A 175 -15.09 -53.21 -16.61
C SER A 175 -15.09 -51.68 -16.55
N ASN A 176 -16.05 -51.10 -15.82
CA ASN A 176 -16.28 -49.65 -15.67
C ASN A 176 -16.78 -48.88 -16.92
N PHE A 177 -16.58 -49.37 -18.15
CA PHE A 177 -17.16 -48.76 -19.37
C PHE A 177 -18.38 -49.50 -19.94
N GLY A 178 -18.58 -50.77 -19.60
CA GLY A 178 -19.66 -51.59 -20.15
C GLY A 178 -19.36 -52.07 -21.59
N TRP A 179 -20.41 -52.26 -22.40
CA TRP A 179 -20.24 -52.61 -23.82
C TRP A 179 -19.70 -51.43 -24.62
N LEU A 180 -18.51 -51.58 -25.17
CA LEU A 180 -17.93 -50.65 -26.14
C LEU A 180 -18.55 -50.84 -27.54
N GLY A 181 -18.22 -49.95 -28.47
CA GLY A 181 -18.61 -50.06 -29.88
C GLY A 181 -18.05 -51.30 -30.59
N TRP A 182 -18.58 -51.58 -31.78
CA TRP A 182 -18.11 -52.65 -32.66
C TRP A 182 -16.85 -52.23 -33.43
N ALA A 183 -15.72 -52.86 -33.12
CA ALA A 183 -14.53 -52.85 -33.96
C ALA A 183 -14.70 -53.80 -35.15
N SER A 184 -13.86 -53.65 -36.18
CA SER A 184 -13.87 -54.52 -37.35
C SER A 184 -12.48 -54.90 -37.85
N ASN A 185 -12.35 -56.12 -38.40
CA ASN A 185 -11.26 -56.55 -39.29
C ASN A 185 -9.82 -56.20 -38.83
N GLY A 186 -9.50 -56.44 -37.55
CA GLY A 186 -8.18 -56.20 -36.96
C GLY A 186 -8.05 -54.88 -36.19
N SER A 187 -9.09 -54.03 -36.19
CA SER A 187 -9.15 -52.83 -35.33
C SER A 187 -9.25 -53.24 -33.85
N THR A 188 -8.59 -52.52 -32.94
CA THR A 188 -8.66 -52.84 -31.50
C THR A 188 -10.09 -52.75 -30.95
N ALA A 189 -10.48 -53.70 -30.10
CA ALA A 189 -11.67 -53.63 -29.24
C ALA A 189 -11.26 -53.76 -27.77
N GLY A 190 -11.67 -52.83 -26.90
CA GLY A 190 -11.33 -52.85 -25.47
C GLY A 190 -10.54 -51.63 -25.00
N THR A 191 -9.73 -51.81 -23.97
CA THR A 191 -8.96 -50.75 -23.31
C THR A 191 -7.47 -51.06 -23.24
N THR A 192 -6.62 -50.04 -23.20
CA THR A 192 -5.19 -50.18 -22.90
C THR A 192 -4.78 -49.16 -21.83
N GLY A 193 -3.84 -49.53 -20.95
CA GLY A 193 -3.34 -48.67 -19.86
C GLY A 193 -4.30 -48.46 -18.68
N TRP A 194 -5.62 -48.61 -18.87
CA TRP A 194 -6.63 -48.49 -17.81
C TRP A 194 -6.58 -49.59 -16.73
N SER A 195 -5.90 -50.72 -16.99
CA SER A 195 -6.02 -51.97 -16.22
C SER A 195 -7.46 -52.52 -16.14
N TYR A 196 -8.36 -52.05 -17.02
CA TYR A 196 -9.76 -52.47 -17.06
C TYR A 196 -9.87 -53.78 -17.85
N ALA A 197 -10.52 -54.76 -17.24
CA ALA A 197 -10.65 -56.09 -17.81
C ALA A 197 -11.79 -56.17 -18.82
N VAL A 198 -11.59 -56.92 -19.88
CA VAL A 198 -12.71 -57.51 -20.64
C VAL A 198 -13.40 -58.53 -19.73
N GLU A 199 -14.70 -58.41 -19.54
CA GLU A 199 -15.53 -59.40 -18.84
C GLU A 199 -16.31 -60.31 -19.82
N ALA A 200 -16.63 -59.80 -21.02
CA ALA A 200 -17.31 -60.55 -22.09
C ALA A 200 -16.97 -60.04 -23.50
N ILE A 201 -17.24 -60.86 -24.52
CA ILE A 201 -17.07 -60.54 -25.95
C ILE A 201 -18.32 -60.96 -26.75
N GLN A 202 -18.58 -60.25 -27.85
CA GLN A 202 -19.47 -60.65 -28.94
C GLN A 202 -18.70 -60.55 -30.27
N ILE A 203 -18.93 -61.49 -31.19
CA ILE A 203 -18.30 -61.57 -32.51
C ILE A 203 -19.39 -61.90 -33.55
N VAL A 204 -19.40 -61.20 -34.68
CA VAL A 204 -20.35 -61.37 -35.79
C VAL A 204 -19.61 -61.33 -37.13
N ILE A 205 -19.93 -62.25 -38.03
CA ILE A 205 -19.57 -62.17 -39.45
C ILE A 205 -20.80 -61.71 -40.25
N VAL A 206 -20.59 -60.78 -41.19
CA VAL A 206 -21.58 -60.27 -42.16
C VAL A 206 -20.97 -60.26 -43.57
N LYS A 207 -21.77 -60.03 -44.63
CA LYS A 207 -21.21 -59.94 -45.99
C LYS A 207 -20.38 -58.66 -46.16
N LYS A 208 -19.52 -58.62 -47.19
CA LYS A 208 -18.65 -57.46 -47.42
C LYS A 208 -19.46 -56.18 -47.64
N GLY A 209 -19.19 -55.17 -46.81
CA GLY A 209 -19.89 -53.89 -46.83
C GLY A 209 -21.23 -53.85 -46.09
N ASP A 210 -21.68 -54.94 -45.47
CA ASP A 210 -22.83 -54.90 -44.57
C ASP A 210 -22.52 -54.06 -43.31
N ALA A 211 -23.56 -53.44 -42.75
CA ALA A 211 -23.44 -52.61 -41.56
C ALA A 211 -23.07 -53.42 -40.30
N ALA A 212 -22.38 -52.76 -39.37
CA ALA A 212 -22.10 -53.31 -38.05
C ALA A 212 -23.41 -53.62 -37.27
N PRO A 213 -23.42 -54.58 -36.33
CA PRO A 213 -24.61 -54.92 -35.52
C PRO A 213 -25.05 -53.83 -34.51
N GLY A 214 -24.47 -52.64 -34.56
CA GLY A 214 -24.70 -51.52 -33.67
C GLY A 214 -23.62 -50.44 -33.86
N ASP A 215 -23.55 -49.49 -32.93
CA ASP A 215 -22.56 -48.39 -32.98
C ASP A 215 -21.11 -48.92 -33.00
N THR A 216 -20.27 -48.30 -33.84
CA THR A 216 -18.83 -48.59 -33.99
C THR A 216 -17.96 -47.57 -33.24
N ALA A 217 -18.52 -46.44 -32.80
CA ALA A 217 -17.79 -45.41 -32.07
C ALA A 217 -17.29 -45.93 -30.71
N GLY A 218 -16.07 -45.54 -30.33
CA GLY A 218 -15.48 -45.91 -29.04
C GLY A 218 -15.28 -47.41 -28.81
N ALA A 219 -15.18 -48.22 -29.86
CA ALA A 219 -14.83 -49.65 -29.76
C ALA A 219 -13.50 -49.90 -29.03
N TYR A 220 -12.56 -48.94 -29.18
CA TYR A 220 -11.31 -48.86 -28.44
C TYR A 220 -11.31 -47.62 -27.54
N VAL A 221 -10.78 -47.76 -26.32
CA VAL A 221 -10.53 -46.66 -25.38
C VAL A 221 -9.04 -46.67 -24.98
N PRO A 222 -8.20 -45.76 -25.53
CA PRO A 222 -6.82 -45.58 -25.08
C PRO A 222 -6.79 -44.94 -23.68
N TYR A 223 -5.63 -44.95 -23.02
CA TYR A 223 -5.43 -44.20 -21.78
C TYR A 223 -5.45 -42.69 -22.06
N VAL A 224 -6.47 -41.98 -21.53
CA VAL A 224 -6.79 -40.60 -21.92
C VAL A 224 -6.10 -39.51 -21.09
N PHE A 225 -5.56 -39.86 -19.91
CA PHE A 225 -4.93 -38.90 -19.00
C PHE A 225 -3.45 -38.68 -19.38
N ASN A 226 -3.20 -38.25 -20.62
CA ASN A 226 -1.88 -38.06 -21.20
C ASN A 226 -1.66 -36.62 -21.71
N CYS A 227 -2.23 -35.64 -21.00
CA CYS A 227 -2.02 -34.23 -21.29
C CYS A 227 -0.55 -33.81 -21.14
N SER A 228 -0.17 -32.71 -21.78
CA SER A 228 1.20 -32.17 -21.76
C SER A 228 1.21 -30.65 -21.72
N LEU A 229 2.12 -30.06 -20.95
CA LEU A 229 2.37 -28.62 -20.88
C LEU A 229 3.54 -28.19 -21.77
N SER A 230 3.42 -27.04 -22.47
CA SER A 230 4.53 -26.41 -23.20
C SER A 230 4.41 -24.88 -23.24
N GLN A 231 5.54 -24.16 -23.16
CA GLN A 231 5.54 -22.69 -23.17
C GLN A 231 5.20 -22.13 -24.56
N VAL A 232 4.42 -21.04 -24.61
CA VAL A 232 4.09 -20.33 -25.86
C VAL A 232 5.21 -19.34 -26.19
N GLY A 233 6.17 -19.80 -26.99
CA GLY A 233 7.35 -18.99 -27.38
C GLY A 233 8.16 -18.57 -26.15
N GLU A 234 8.56 -17.30 -26.10
CA GLU A 234 9.24 -16.70 -24.93
C GLU A 234 8.28 -15.86 -24.08
N THR A 235 6.98 -16.21 -24.03
CA THR A 235 5.97 -15.53 -23.19
C THR A 235 5.71 -16.27 -21.88
N THR A 236 4.99 -15.65 -20.94
CA THR A 236 4.54 -16.27 -19.68
C THR A 236 3.35 -17.23 -19.84
N LYS A 237 2.90 -17.49 -21.08
CA LYS A 237 1.81 -18.43 -21.37
C LYS A 237 2.30 -19.87 -21.53
N VAL A 238 1.43 -20.80 -21.16
CA VAL A 238 1.59 -22.24 -21.31
C VAL A 238 0.41 -22.83 -22.08
N THR A 239 0.68 -23.56 -23.14
CA THR A 239 -0.28 -24.44 -23.80
C THR A 239 -0.45 -25.71 -22.99
N LEU A 240 -1.68 -25.96 -22.53
CA LEU A 240 -2.14 -27.29 -22.17
C LEU A 240 -2.61 -28.00 -23.44
N ASN A 241 -2.07 -29.18 -23.72
CA ASN A 241 -2.54 -30.08 -24.78
C ASN A 241 -3.17 -31.34 -24.17
N ILE A 242 -4.32 -31.77 -24.69
CA ILE A 242 -5.17 -32.88 -24.20
C ILE A 242 -5.50 -33.81 -25.39
N PRO A 243 -4.61 -34.75 -25.75
CA PRO A 243 -4.73 -35.54 -26.99
C PRO A 243 -6.05 -36.28 -27.18
N HIS A 244 -6.66 -36.77 -26.08
CA HIS A 244 -7.88 -37.58 -26.08
C HIS A 244 -9.13 -36.82 -25.60
N VAL A 245 -9.19 -35.49 -25.77
CA VAL A 245 -10.32 -34.69 -25.25
C VAL A 245 -11.69 -35.21 -25.74
N GLU A 246 -11.80 -35.64 -27.00
CA GLU A 246 -13.05 -36.21 -27.55
C GLU A 246 -13.42 -37.58 -26.96
N ASP A 247 -12.44 -38.41 -26.60
CA ASP A 247 -12.71 -39.67 -25.89
C ASP A 247 -13.22 -39.39 -24.46
N ILE A 248 -12.65 -38.39 -23.80
CA ILE A 248 -13.06 -37.94 -22.45
C ILE A 248 -14.49 -37.39 -22.48
N LYS A 249 -14.82 -36.53 -23.47
CA LYS A 249 -16.18 -36.01 -23.70
C LYS A 249 -17.16 -37.15 -23.98
N ARG A 250 -16.89 -37.99 -24.99
CA ARG A 250 -17.79 -39.06 -25.48
C ARG A 250 -18.12 -40.09 -24.40
N LEU A 251 -17.12 -40.50 -23.62
CA LEU A 251 -17.29 -41.47 -22.52
C LEU A 251 -17.75 -40.80 -21.21
N GLY A 252 -17.88 -39.47 -21.20
CA GLY A 252 -18.30 -38.69 -20.04
C GLY A 252 -17.36 -38.83 -18.84
N ILE A 253 -16.06 -39.08 -19.06
CA ILE A 253 -15.06 -39.37 -18.01
C ILE A 253 -14.81 -38.15 -17.11
N ALA A 254 -14.73 -36.96 -17.69
CA ALA A 254 -14.58 -35.69 -17.01
C ALA A 254 -15.31 -34.58 -17.77
N ASP A 255 -15.73 -33.53 -17.06
CA ASP A 255 -16.43 -32.37 -17.60
C ASP A 255 -15.50 -31.15 -17.74
N SER A 256 -14.45 -31.10 -16.90
CA SER A 256 -13.45 -30.03 -16.89
C SER A 256 -12.06 -30.57 -16.49
N ILE A 257 -11.03 -29.77 -16.77
CA ILE A 257 -9.68 -29.95 -16.21
C ILE A 257 -9.26 -28.66 -15.49
N ARG A 258 -8.73 -28.79 -14.28
CA ARG A 258 -8.07 -27.71 -13.55
C ARG A 258 -6.57 -27.84 -13.70
N VAL A 259 -5.94 -26.73 -14.03
CA VAL A 259 -4.48 -26.56 -14.03
C VAL A 259 -4.14 -25.62 -12.88
N ALA A 260 -3.40 -26.13 -11.89
CA ALA A 260 -2.97 -25.39 -10.71
C ALA A 260 -1.44 -25.35 -10.66
N GLY A 261 -0.84 -24.24 -11.07
CA GLY A 261 0.61 -23.99 -11.04
C GLY A 261 1.02 -23.27 -9.77
N SER A 262 2.17 -23.63 -9.21
CA SER A 262 2.78 -22.94 -8.07
C SER A 262 4.29 -22.80 -8.20
N MET A 263 4.82 -21.66 -7.76
CA MET A 263 6.26 -21.46 -7.54
C MET A 263 6.49 -21.30 -6.04
N SER A 264 7.55 -21.91 -5.52
CA SER A 264 7.89 -21.85 -4.09
C SER A 264 9.35 -21.53 -3.85
N TYR A 265 9.62 -20.68 -2.86
CA TYR A 265 10.96 -20.37 -2.36
C TYR A 265 10.97 -20.31 -0.82
N GLY A 266 12.05 -20.75 -0.19
CA GLY A 266 12.17 -20.77 1.28
C GLY A 266 11.10 -21.59 2.03
N GLY A 267 10.38 -22.49 1.34
CA GLY A 267 9.23 -23.21 1.90
C GLY A 267 7.90 -22.45 1.88
N LYS A 268 7.84 -21.26 1.24
CA LYS A 268 6.60 -20.51 0.97
C LYS A 268 6.23 -20.64 -0.51
N VAL A 269 4.93 -20.64 -0.82
CA VAL A 269 4.43 -20.40 -2.18
C VAL A 269 4.54 -18.90 -2.46
N THR A 270 5.24 -18.51 -3.54
CA THR A 270 5.50 -17.11 -3.92
C THR A 270 4.72 -16.68 -5.17
N ARG A 271 4.30 -17.64 -6.00
CA ARG A 271 3.30 -17.48 -7.07
C ARG A 271 2.33 -18.65 -7.07
N SER A 272 1.07 -18.39 -7.40
CA SER A 272 0.03 -19.40 -7.59
C SER A 272 -0.89 -18.99 -8.73
N VAL A 273 -1.17 -19.94 -9.62
CA VAL A 273 -1.96 -19.79 -10.84
C VAL A 273 -2.97 -20.93 -10.85
N SER A 274 -4.26 -20.64 -11.06
CA SER A 274 -5.27 -21.69 -11.17
C SER A 274 -6.30 -21.34 -12.23
N SER A 275 -6.39 -22.17 -13.28
CA SER A 275 -7.42 -22.11 -14.32
C SER A 275 -8.24 -23.39 -14.29
N THR A 276 -9.54 -23.32 -14.58
CA THR A 276 -10.40 -24.50 -14.78
C THR A 276 -11.10 -24.37 -16.12
N ILE A 277 -10.77 -25.28 -17.02
CA ILE A 277 -11.19 -25.31 -18.42
C ILE A 277 -12.31 -26.34 -18.54
N ALA A 278 -13.50 -25.93 -18.97
CA ALA A 278 -14.57 -26.86 -19.31
C ALA A 278 -14.19 -27.59 -20.62
N LEU A 279 -14.25 -28.92 -20.62
CA LEU A 279 -13.86 -29.69 -21.81
C LEU A 279 -14.88 -29.55 -22.94
N GLY A 280 -16.15 -29.28 -22.61
CA GLY A 280 -17.20 -28.99 -23.60
C GLY A 280 -16.90 -27.78 -24.49
N ASP A 281 -16.19 -26.78 -23.96
CA ASP A 281 -15.89 -25.51 -24.64
C ASP A 281 -14.60 -25.58 -25.49
N LEU A 282 -13.95 -26.75 -25.55
CA LEU A 282 -12.72 -26.96 -26.32
C LEU A 282 -13.02 -27.41 -27.75
N ASP A 283 -13.01 -26.45 -28.69
CA ASP A 283 -13.03 -26.67 -30.15
C ASP A 283 -11.75 -27.35 -30.68
N SER A 284 -10.69 -27.42 -29.87
CA SER A 284 -9.41 -28.03 -30.22
C SER A 284 -8.88 -28.92 -29.10
N SER A 285 -7.82 -29.68 -29.35
CA SER A 285 -7.16 -30.48 -28.30
C SER A 285 -6.28 -29.64 -27.36
N SER A 286 -6.38 -28.31 -27.33
CA SER A 286 -5.51 -27.46 -26.51
C SER A 286 -6.15 -26.16 -25.99
N SER A 287 -5.51 -25.56 -24.99
CA SER A 287 -5.87 -24.27 -24.40
C SER A 287 -4.61 -23.53 -23.93
N GLU A 288 -4.58 -22.20 -24.05
CA GLU A 288 -3.54 -21.36 -23.45
C GLU A 288 -3.91 -20.96 -22.01
N ILE A 289 -2.91 -20.89 -21.13
CA ILE A 289 -3.03 -20.52 -19.72
C ILE A 289 -1.94 -19.51 -19.40
N GLU A 290 -2.30 -18.37 -18.82
CA GLU A 290 -1.37 -17.32 -18.42
C GLU A 290 -0.80 -17.60 -17.03
N PHE A 291 0.53 -17.69 -16.92
CA PHE A 291 1.23 -17.91 -15.64
C PHE A 291 1.80 -16.62 -15.03
N ASN A 292 1.81 -15.50 -15.77
CA ASN A 292 2.21 -14.15 -15.35
C ASN A 292 3.68 -13.93 -14.96
N ASP A 293 4.45 -14.97 -14.61
CA ASP A 293 5.87 -14.88 -14.27
C ASP A 293 6.72 -15.91 -15.03
N TYR A 294 8.02 -15.64 -15.14
CA TYR A 294 9.03 -16.59 -15.59
C TYR A 294 9.56 -17.40 -14.40
N GLY A 295 10.19 -18.55 -14.67
CA GLY A 295 10.78 -19.41 -13.64
C GLY A 295 10.17 -20.81 -13.55
N PRO A 296 10.50 -21.58 -12.50
CA PRO A 296 10.01 -22.93 -12.32
C PRO A 296 8.62 -22.93 -11.66
N PHE A 297 7.69 -23.68 -12.25
CA PHE A 297 6.38 -23.98 -11.66
C PHE A 297 6.18 -25.49 -11.52
N ASP A 298 5.79 -25.93 -10.34
CA ASP A 298 5.20 -27.25 -10.12
C ASP A 298 3.69 -27.15 -10.41
N VAL A 299 3.19 -27.96 -11.36
CA VAL A 299 1.79 -27.85 -11.84
C VAL A 299 1.03 -29.15 -11.61
N THR A 300 -0.10 -29.05 -10.91
CA THR A 300 -1.06 -30.14 -10.73
C THR A 300 -2.17 -30.03 -11.76
N LEU A 301 -2.49 -31.16 -12.41
CA LEU A 301 -3.46 -31.30 -13.49
C LEU A 301 -4.60 -32.22 -13.02
N GLN A 302 -5.73 -31.64 -12.63
CA GLN A 302 -6.88 -32.35 -12.06
C GLN A 302 -7.99 -32.48 -13.10
N TYR A 303 -8.32 -33.68 -13.53
CA TYR A 303 -9.54 -33.94 -14.31
C TYR A 303 -10.73 -34.06 -13.35
N LEU A 304 -11.82 -33.33 -13.62
CA LEU A 304 -12.98 -33.28 -12.72
C LEU A 304 -14.28 -33.74 -13.39
N LYS A 305 -15.06 -34.56 -12.66
CA LYS A 305 -16.43 -34.96 -13.01
C LYS A 305 -17.40 -34.47 -11.96
N ASN A 306 -18.40 -33.68 -12.35
CA ASN A 306 -19.35 -33.04 -11.43
C ASN A 306 -18.66 -32.32 -10.25
N GLY A 307 -17.49 -31.71 -10.50
CA GLY A 307 -16.65 -31.05 -9.48
C GLY A 307 -15.74 -31.96 -8.64
N ASN A 308 -15.86 -33.29 -8.74
CA ASN A 308 -15.00 -34.25 -8.04
C ASN A 308 -13.79 -34.62 -8.90
N ILE A 309 -12.60 -34.70 -8.30
CA ILE A 309 -11.38 -35.13 -9.01
C ILE A 309 -11.52 -36.63 -9.35
N VAL A 310 -11.42 -36.96 -10.64
CA VAL A 310 -11.41 -38.35 -11.13
C VAL A 310 -10.02 -38.85 -11.51
N HIS A 311 -9.10 -37.91 -11.82
CA HIS A 311 -7.69 -38.19 -12.03
C HIS A 311 -6.86 -36.94 -11.69
N GLU A 312 -5.63 -37.14 -11.23
CA GLU A 312 -4.67 -36.09 -10.93
C GLU A 312 -3.27 -36.50 -11.42
N ASP A 313 -2.62 -35.59 -12.15
CA ASP A 313 -1.22 -35.71 -12.60
C ASP A 313 -0.40 -34.49 -12.13
N HIS A 314 0.92 -34.61 -12.08
CA HIS A 314 1.83 -33.57 -11.59
C HIS A 314 2.99 -33.38 -12.57
N GLN A 315 3.03 -32.22 -13.25
CA GLN A 315 4.01 -31.88 -14.29
C GLN A 315 4.75 -30.58 -13.94
N PRO A 316 6.08 -30.58 -13.78
CA PRO A 316 6.83 -29.34 -13.64
C PRO A 316 7.03 -28.68 -15.01
N ILE A 317 6.95 -27.34 -15.06
CA ILE A 317 7.32 -26.55 -16.25
C ILE A 317 8.27 -25.40 -15.87
N GLY A 318 9.28 -25.18 -16.72
CA GLY A 318 10.15 -24.01 -16.64
C GLY A 318 9.76 -23.00 -17.72
N ILE A 319 9.27 -21.83 -17.32
CA ILE A 319 8.91 -20.73 -18.21
C ILE A 319 10.13 -19.83 -18.36
N SER A 320 10.58 -19.57 -19.59
CA SER A 320 11.85 -18.85 -19.83
C SER A 320 11.89 -17.99 -21.10
N ALA A 321 12.71 -16.95 -21.06
CA ALA A 321 13.17 -16.21 -22.24
C ALA A 321 14.62 -16.56 -22.60
N SER A 322 15.07 -16.10 -23.77
CA SER A 322 16.45 -16.20 -24.25
C SER A 322 17.38 -15.11 -23.70
N GLU A 323 16.82 -14.00 -23.21
CA GLU A 323 17.56 -12.85 -22.68
C GLU A 323 16.74 -12.18 -21.56
N TYR A 324 17.39 -11.77 -20.48
CA TYR A 324 16.78 -11.11 -19.32
C TYR A 324 17.55 -9.84 -18.96
N ASN A 325 16.84 -8.82 -18.48
CA ASN A 325 17.45 -7.76 -17.68
C ASN A 325 17.29 -8.13 -16.20
N LEU A 326 18.36 -8.02 -15.43
CA LEU A 326 18.39 -8.28 -13.99
C LEU A 326 18.72 -6.98 -13.26
N ALA A 327 17.83 -6.52 -12.39
CA ALA A 327 17.97 -5.25 -11.67
C ALA A 327 17.75 -5.40 -10.15
N PRO A 328 18.72 -5.99 -9.42
CA PRO A 328 18.76 -6.01 -7.96
C PRO A 328 19.39 -4.69 -7.45
N LEU A 329 18.58 -3.62 -7.40
CA LEU A 329 19.05 -2.25 -7.20
C LEU A 329 19.00 -1.81 -5.73
N SER A 330 20.02 -1.06 -5.31
CA SER A 330 20.01 -0.31 -4.05
C SER A 330 20.08 1.19 -4.29
N ALA A 331 19.95 1.96 -3.20
CA ALA A 331 19.80 3.42 -3.20
C ALA A 331 18.60 3.89 -4.05
N SER A 332 18.65 5.14 -4.54
CA SER A 332 17.59 5.71 -5.43
C SER A 332 18.13 6.07 -6.81
N PHE A 333 19.39 6.49 -6.93
CA PHE A 333 19.94 6.93 -8.22
C PHE A 333 20.11 5.79 -9.24
N PRO A 334 20.57 4.57 -8.85
CA PRO A 334 20.51 3.40 -9.73
C PRO A 334 19.08 3.08 -10.20
N VAL A 335 18.08 3.25 -9.34
CA VAL A 335 16.67 3.02 -9.67
C VAL A 335 16.18 4.02 -10.72
N VAL A 336 16.52 5.31 -10.58
CA VAL A 336 16.20 6.34 -11.59
C VAL A 336 16.89 6.05 -12.92
N LEU A 337 18.19 5.76 -12.92
CA LEU A 337 18.95 5.45 -14.13
C LEU A 337 18.39 4.21 -14.86
N TYR A 338 18.02 3.16 -14.11
CA TYR A 338 17.43 1.95 -14.67
C TYR A 338 16.02 2.19 -15.24
N SER A 339 15.15 2.86 -14.46
CA SER A 339 13.76 3.13 -14.85
C SER A 339 13.69 3.95 -16.13
N LEU A 340 14.51 5.01 -16.23
CA LEU A 340 14.54 5.87 -17.40
C LEU A 340 15.05 5.17 -18.66
N SER A 341 15.95 4.18 -18.52
CA SER A 341 16.42 3.34 -19.62
C SER A 341 15.52 2.14 -19.92
N PHE A 342 14.50 1.82 -19.11
CA PHE A 342 13.72 0.58 -19.25
C PHE A 342 13.21 0.36 -20.69
N TRP A 343 12.58 1.36 -21.30
CA TRP A 343 12.06 1.27 -22.67
C TRP A 343 13.14 1.25 -23.77
N ASP A 344 14.40 1.56 -23.46
CA ASP A 344 15.56 1.38 -24.35
C ASP A 344 16.12 -0.05 -24.29
N ILE A 345 15.86 -0.79 -23.20
CA ILE A 345 16.45 -2.12 -22.91
C ILE A 345 15.42 -3.26 -22.83
N SER A 346 14.12 -2.96 -22.84
CA SER A 346 13.01 -3.92 -22.71
C SER A 346 12.75 -4.75 -23.98
N THR A 347 13.51 -4.54 -25.05
CA THR A 347 13.26 -5.16 -26.36
C THR A 347 14.59 -5.54 -27.04
N SER A 348 14.67 -6.77 -27.53
CA SER A 348 15.86 -7.29 -28.20
C SER A 348 16.02 -6.73 -29.62
N SER A 349 17.19 -6.91 -30.20
CA SER A 349 17.45 -6.60 -31.62
C SER A 349 16.62 -7.45 -32.61
N ALA A 350 15.95 -8.50 -32.14
CA ALA A 350 14.99 -9.29 -32.90
C ALA A 350 13.52 -8.84 -32.71
N GLY A 351 13.27 -7.82 -31.88
CA GLY A 351 11.93 -7.31 -31.58
C GLY A 351 11.17 -8.10 -30.49
N THR A 352 11.81 -9.06 -29.83
CA THR A 352 11.21 -9.79 -28.69
C THR A 352 11.34 -8.98 -27.39
N THR A 353 10.35 -9.06 -26.51
CA THR A 353 10.43 -8.45 -25.17
C THR A 353 11.51 -9.14 -24.34
N ILE A 354 12.36 -8.34 -23.67
CA ILE A 354 13.35 -8.82 -22.70
C ILE A 354 12.75 -8.67 -21.30
N PRO A 355 12.31 -9.77 -20.64
CA PRO A 355 11.80 -9.71 -19.29
C PRO A 355 12.82 -9.11 -18.31
N SER A 356 12.33 -8.18 -17.51
CA SER A 356 13.12 -7.34 -16.63
C SER A 356 12.77 -7.63 -15.17
N ILE A 357 13.65 -8.37 -14.49
CA ILE A 357 13.45 -8.86 -13.12
C ILE A 357 14.04 -7.85 -12.15
N VAL A 358 13.19 -7.21 -11.35
CA VAL A 358 13.56 -6.09 -10.47
C VAL A 358 13.38 -6.46 -8.99
N MET A 359 14.29 -5.96 -8.16
CA MET A 359 14.20 -6.00 -6.69
C MET A 359 14.87 -4.73 -6.17
N LEU A 360 14.26 -4.04 -5.20
CA LEU A 360 14.75 -2.76 -4.68
C LEU A 360 14.99 -2.84 -3.16
N ASP A 361 16.16 -2.39 -2.69
CA ASP A 361 16.40 -2.18 -1.24
C ASP A 361 15.55 -1.04 -0.66
N ARG A 362 15.05 -0.15 -1.52
CA ARG A 362 14.04 0.88 -1.20
C ARG A 362 12.74 0.54 -1.94
N PRO A 363 11.94 -0.44 -1.48
CA PRO A 363 10.79 -0.94 -2.23
C PRO A 363 9.74 0.14 -2.49
N ASN A 364 9.57 1.09 -1.55
CA ASN A 364 8.66 2.24 -1.70
C ASN A 364 8.98 3.17 -2.87
N ALA A 365 10.14 3.04 -3.54
CA ALA A 365 10.45 3.82 -4.73
C ALA A 365 9.60 3.41 -5.96
N TYR A 366 8.98 2.23 -5.93
CA TYR A 366 8.05 1.74 -6.96
C TYR A 366 6.66 1.48 -6.41
N ASN A 367 5.65 1.79 -7.22
CA ASN A 367 4.32 1.22 -7.12
C ASN A 367 4.30 -0.18 -7.77
N TRP A 368 4.47 -1.22 -6.95
CA TRP A 368 4.50 -2.62 -7.39
C TRP A 368 3.19 -3.12 -8.03
N SER A 369 2.08 -2.38 -7.88
CA SER A 369 0.81 -2.67 -8.59
C SER A 369 0.75 -2.07 -10.01
N SER A 370 1.76 -1.29 -10.41
CA SER A 370 1.80 -0.55 -11.68
C SER A 370 3.16 -0.69 -12.38
N LEU A 371 3.76 -1.88 -12.30
CA LEU A 371 4.95 -2.21 -13.10
C LEU A 371 4.59 -2.18 -14.60
N PRO A 372 5.42 -1.56 -15.47
CA PRO A 372 5.18 -1.53 -16.91
C PRO A 372 5.34 -2.93 -17.53
N SER A 373 4.64 -3.19 -18.64
CA SER A 373 4.66 -4.49 -19.33
C SER A 373 6.10 -4.96 -19.65
N GLY A 374 6.44 -6.16 -19.22
CA GLY A 374 7.79 -6.72 -19.32
C GLY A 374 8.68 -6.49 -18.08
N MET A 375 8.24 -5.72 -17.08
CA MET A 375 8.89 -5.57 -15.79
C MET A 375 8.18 -6.41 -14.72
N TYR A 376 8.94 -7.17 -13.93
CA TYR A 376 8.44 -8.11 -12.93
C TYR A 376 9.20 -7.93 -11.61
N GLY A 377 8.48 -7.94 -10.49
CA GLY A 377 9.10 -8.10 -9.17
C GLY A 377 9.61 -9.52 -8.97
N LEU A 378 10.71 -9.69 -8.23
CA LEU A 378 11.39 -10.98 -8.01
C LEU A 378 10.40 -12.11 -7.65
N PRO A 379 10.24 -13.15 -8.50
CA PRO A 379 9.25 -14.22 -8.26
C PRO A 379 9.53 -15.14 -7.07
N TYR A 380 10.75 -15.11 -6.52
CA TYR A 380 11.09 -15.78 -5.25
C TYR A 380 10.75 -14.96 -4.00
N LEU A 381 10.09 -13.81 -4.16
CA LEU A 381 9.40 -13.07 -3.11
C LEU A 381 7.91 -12.95 -3.48
N THR A 382 7.01 -12.95 -2.50
CA THR A 382 5.61 -12.60 -2.73
C THR A 382 5.46 -11.13 -3.17
N HIS A 383 4.28 -10.73 -3.65
CA HIS A 383 4.01 -9.33 -4.01
C HIS A 383 4.21 -8.39 -2.81
N ASP A 384 3.71 -8.77 -1.63
CA ASP A 384 3.89 -8.02 -0.38
C ASP A 384 5.36 -7.95 0.05
N GLU A 385 6.13 -9.03 -0.11
CA GLU A 385 7.57 -9.04 0.21
C GLU A 385 8.38 -8.18 -0.77
N ASN A 386 8.05 -8.14 -2.06
CA ASN A 386 8.65 -7.18 -3.01
C ASN A 386 8.31 -5.73 -2.62
N ALA A 387 7.10 -5.48 -2.13
CA ALA A 387 6.66 -4.15 -1.71
C ALA A 387 7.18 -3.70 -0.32
N SER A 388 7.86 -4.59 0.45
CA SER A 388 8.29 -4.30 1.83
C SER A 388 9.70 -4.74 2.20
N SER A 389 10.42 -5.45 1.32
CA SER A 389 11.73 -6.05 1.62
C SER A 389 12.57 -6.33 0.37
N SER A 390 13.83 -6.69 0.58
CA SER A 390 14.73 -7.19 -0.45
C SER A 390 15.46 -8.46 0.02
N SER A 391 15.95 -9.28 -0.92
CA SER A 391 16.78 -10.45 -0.63
C SER A 391 17.72 -10.77 -1.80
N TYR A 392 18.96 -10.30 -1.70
CA TYR A 392 20.02 -10.61 -2.66
C TYR A 392 20.33 -12.12 -2.80
N GLN A 393 19.99 -12.94 -1.79
CA GLN A 393 20.09 -14.40 -1.91
C GLN A 393 18.95 -14.97 -2.76
N ALA A 394 17.70 -14.56 -2.50
CA ALA A 394 16.55 -14.98 -3.31
C ALA A 394 16.73 -14.57 -4.78
N PHE A 395 17.30 -13.39 -5.03
CA PHE A 395 17.63 -12.93 -6.39
C PHE A 395 18.69 -13.83 -7.05
N ALA A 396 19.77 -14.18 -6.33
CA ALA A 396 20.81 -15.08 -6.85
C ALA A 396 20.28 -16.50 -7.13
N ASP A 397 19.50 -17.06 -6.21
CA ASP A 397 18.89 -18.39 -6.35
C ASP A 397 17.87 -18.44 -7.50
N TYR A 398 17.13 -17.35 -7.74
CA TYR A 398 16.22 -17.22 -8.87
C TYR A 398 16.96 -17.15 -10.21
N VAL A 399 18.06 -16.39 -10.28
CA VAL A 399 18.94 -16.37 -11.47
C VAL A 399 19.52 -17.76 -11.76
N ALA A 400 19.92 -18.52 -10.74
CA ALA A 400 20.34 -19.90 -10.89
C ALA A 400 19.23 -20.81 -11.45
N ALA A 401 17.98 -20.60 -11.02
CA ALA A 401 16.83 -21.32 -11.53
C ALA A 401 16.51 -20.99 -13.01
N LEU A 402 16.57 -19.71 -13.40
CA LEU A 402 16.41 -19.30 -14.80
C LEU A 402 17.49 -19.92 -15.70
N PHE A 403 18.75 -19.91 -15.26
CA PHE A 403 19.86 -20.54 -16.01
C PHE A 403 19.73 -22.08 -16.06
N LYS A 404 19.20 -22.71 -15.01
CA LYS A 404 18.89 -24.15 -15.00
C LYS A 404 17.79 -24.52 -15.99
N ILE A 405 16.78 -23.66 -16.17
CA ILE A 405 15.70 -23.86 -17.16
C ILE A 405 16.22 -23.64 -18.58
N ASN A 406 16.96 -22.55 -18.80
CA ASN A 406 17.56 -22.23 -20.10
C ASN A 406 19.07 -21.97 -19.99
N PRO A 407 19.93 -23.01 -20.16
CA PRO A 407 21.39 -22.87 -20.17
C PRO A 407 21.98 -22.09 -21.36
N LYS A 408 21.12 -21.49 -22.21
CA LYS A 408 21.51 -20.57 -23.29
C LYS A 408 21.06 -19.13 -23.04
N ALA A 409 20.36 -18.87 -21.93
CA ALA A 409 19.88 -17.55 -21.57
C ALA A 409 21.04 -16.56 -21.41
N LYS A 410 20.78 -15.30 -21.75
CA LYS A 410 21.67 -14.17 -21.46
C LYS A 410 21.12 -13.31 -20.31
N PHE A 411 22.02 -12.74 -19.54
CA PHE A 411 21.69 -11.95 -18.35
C PHE A 411 22.37 -10.57 -18.40
N ASN A 412 21.61 -9.54 -18.71
CA ASN A 412 22.03 -8.15 -18.64
C ASN A 412 21.87 -7.66 -17.19
N LEU A 413 22.95 -7.65 -16.43
CA LEU A 413 22.94 -7.27 -15.01
C LEU A 413 23.12 -5.76 -14.87
N TYR A 414 22.16 -5.10 -14.22
CA TYR A 414 22.14 -3.68 -13.86
C TYR A 414 22.23 -3.60 -12.33
N ILE A 415 23.28 -2.98 -11.80
CA ILE A 415 23.61 -3.10 -10.38
C ILE A 415 24.25 -1.82 -9.84
N ASN A 416 23.98 -1.47 -8.58
CA ASN A 416 24.60 -0.30 -7.94
C ASN A 416 26.12 -0.52 -7.83
N ASP A 417 26.92 0.43 -8.29
CA ASP A 417 28.37 0.29 -8.47
C ASP A 417 29.11 0.04 -7.14
N ILE A 418 28.74 0.74 -6.07
CA ILE A 418 29.27 0.50 -4.71
C ILE A 418 28.88 -0.87 -4.11
N THR A 419 27.98 -1.63 -4.78
CA THR A 419 27.60 -3.00 -4.42
C THR A 419 28.13 -4.06 -5.40
N CYS A 420 29.11 -3.73 -6.25
CA CYS A 420 29.58 -4.59 -7.34
C CYS A 420 29.96 -6.01 -6.91
N SER A 421 30.43 -6.26 -5.69
CA SER A 421 30.71 -7.61 -5.16
C SER A 421 29.52 -8.58 -5.22
N LEU A 422 28.27 -8.08 -5.29
CA LEU A 422 27.08 -8.90 -5.53
C LEU A 422 27.12 -9.65 -6.89
N ILE A 423 27.93 -9.21 -7.86
CA ILE A 423 28.20 -9.94 -9.11
C ILE A 423 28.72 -11.37 -8.81
N HIS A 424 29.50 -11.56 -7.74
CA HIS A 424 30.05 -12.84 -7.34
C HIS A 424 28.96 -13.89 -7.05
N ARG A 425 27.91 -13.52 -6.31
CA ARG A 425 26.80 -14.42 -6.00
C ARG A 425 25.83 -14.63 -7.16
N MET A 426 25.62 -13.59 -7.98
CA MET A 426 24.63 -13.62 -9.06
C MET A 426 25.15 -14.31 -10.34
N ILE A 427 26.44 -14.17 -10.64
CA ILE A 427 27.05 -14.61 -11.90
C ILE A 427 28.06 -15.75 -11.68
N TYR A 428 29.09 -15.54 -10.86
CA TYR A 428 30.24 -16.46 -10.80
C TYR A 428 29.94 -17.74 -10.00
N ALA A 429 29.34 -17.62 -8.80
CA ALA A 429 28.91 -18.76 -8.00
C ALA A 429 27.78 -19.57 -8.71
N ASN A 430 26.92 -18.87 -9.45
CA ASN A 430 25.93 -19.46 -10.35
C ASN A 430 26.52 -20.05 -11.65
N LYS A 431 27.84 -19.89 -11.86
CA LYS A 431 28.64 -20.44 -12.97
C LYS A 431 28.16 -20.04 -14.37
N ILE A 432 27.54 -18.86 -14.49
CA ILE A 432 27.01 -18.35 -15.77
C ILE A 432 28.20 -18.07 -16.71
N PRO A 433 28.31 -18.72 -17.89
CA PRO A 433 29.43 -18.56 -18.80
C PRO A 433 29.74 -17.12 -19.22
N THR A 434 31.03 -16.77 -19.28
CA THR A 434 31.49 -15.51 -19.88
C THR A 434 30.98 -15.39 -21.33
N GLY A 435 30.24 -14.32 -21.62
CA GLY A 435 29.52 -14.13 -22.88
C GLY A 435 28.01 -14.44 -22.83
N GLN A 436 27.52 -15.03 -21.73
CA GLN A 436 26.09 -15.09 -21.39
C GLN A 436 25.68 -14.03 -20.35
N TYR A 437 26.57 -13.12 -19.98
CA TYR A 437 26.25 -11.93 -19.17
C TYR A 437 26.90 -10.67 -19.72
N SER A 438 26.34 -9.51 -19.37
CA SER A 438 26.99 -8.20 -19.52
C SER A 438 26.54 -7.25 -18.41
N ILE A 439 27.45 -6.43 -17.89
CA ILE A 439 27.30 -5.75 -16.58
C ILE A 439 27.20 -4.24 -16.76
N ARG A 440 26.21 -3.60 -16.14
CA ARG A 440 25.98 -2.14 -16.13
C ARG A 440 26.09 -1.71 -14.67
N LEU A 441 27.25 -1.18 -14.31
CA LEU A 441 27.48 -0.54 -13.03
C LEU A 441 26.75 0.80 -13.07
N LEU A 442 25.72 0.95 -12.24
CA LEU A 442 24.91 2.16 -12.10
C LEU A 442 25.44 2.95 -10.91
N SER A 443 25.78 4.23 -11.10
CA SER A 443 26.30 5.07 -10.02
C SER A 443 25.29 5.25 -8.89
N ASP A 444 25.74 5.05 -7.64
CA ASP A 444 25.00 5.40 -6.43
C ASP A 444 24.68 6.92 -6.35
N GLY A 445 25.58 7.74 -6.89
CA GLY A 445 25.58 9.20 -6.76
C GLY A 445 26.91 9.70 -6.20
N SER A 446 26.89 10.46 -5.11
CA SER A 446 28.12 11.01 -4.50
C SER A 446 29.06 9.92 -3.96
N ALA A 447 28.54 8.78 -3.49
CA ALA A 447 29.34 7.71 -2.91
C ALA A 447 30.32 7.11 -3.94
N THR A 448 29.88 6.89 -5.19
CA THR A 448 30.73 6.48 -6.33
C THR A 448 32.06 7.24 -6.38
N TYR A 449 32.01 8.57 -6.29
CA TYR A 449 33.19 9.42 -6.39
C TYR A 449 34.00 9.44 -5.10
N VAL A 450 33.36 9.64 -3.94
CA VAL A 450 34.05 9.65 -2.63
C VAL A 450 34.86 8.37 -2.44
N PHE A 451 34.24 7.23 -2.70
CA PHE A 451 34.86 5.92 -2.59
C PHE A 451 35.98 5.73 -3.63
N THR A 452 35.72 5.94 -4.92
CA THR A 452 36.76 5.80 -5.96
C THR A 452 37.97 6.68 -5.65
N ASN A 453 37.74 7.91 -5.20
CA ASN A 453 38.79 8.86 -4.88
C ASN A 453 39.58 8.44 -3.63
N GLU A 454 38.93 7.95 -2.57
CA GLU A 454 39.61 7.40 -1.39
C GLU A 454 40.47 6.16 -1.72
N ALA A 455 39.97 5.27 -2.60
CA ALA A 455 40.72 4.07 -3.01
C ALA A 455 41.94 4.37 -3.90
N PHE A 456 41.93 5.49 -4.63
CA PHE A 456 43.01 5.88 -5.55
C PHE A 456 43.77 7.16 -5.12
N ASP A 457 43.54 7.69 -3.91
CA ASP A 457 44.43 8.65 -3.22
C ASP A 457 45.68 7.94 -2.66
N VAL A 458 46.41 7.31 -3.57
CA VAL A 458 47.66 6.59 -3.31
C VAL A 458 48.71 7.03 -4.32
N LYS A 459 49.98 6.91 -3.95
CA LYS A 459 51.11 7.34 -4.78
C LYS A 459 51.24 6.58 -6.11
N ASP A 460 50.67 5.38 -6.19
CA ASP A 460 50.68 4.54 -7.39
C ASP A 460 49.31 3.84 -7.55
N PRO A 461 48.32 4.54 -8.13
CA PRO A 461 46.97 4.03 -8.30
C PRO A 461 46.89 2.92 -9.37
N ASP A 462 47.82 2.89 -10.33
CA ASP A 462 47.90 1.82 -11.32
C ASP A 462 48.33 0.48 -10.68
N SER A 463 49.25 0.50 -9.72
CA SER A 463 49.57 -0.70 -8.90
C SER A 463 48.39 -1.14 -8.03
N LYS A 464 47.64 -0.21 -7.43
CA LYS A 464 46.41 -0.51 -6.67
C LYS A 464 45.33 -1.14 -7.56
N GLN A 465 45.14 -0.63 -8.77
CA GLN A 465 44.23 -1.22 -9.76
C GLN A 465 44.65 -2.64 -10.17
N ALA A 466 45.96 -2.88 -10.35
CA ALA A 466 46.48 -4.22 -10.65
C ALA A 466 46.26 -5.22 -9.49
N GLU A 467 46.37 -4.77 -8.23
CA GLU A 467 46.03 -5.57 -7.05
C GLU A 467 44.54 -5.96 -7.04
N LEU A 468 43.64 -5.00 -7.26
CA LEU A 468 42.19 -5.24 -7.29
C LEU A 468 41.78 -6.20 -8.41
N ILE A 469 42.36 -6.03 -9.60
CA ILE A 469 42.17 -6.95 -10.73
C ILE A 469 42.63 -8.37 -10.36
N ALA A 470 43.74 -8.52 -9.64
CA ALA A 470 44.24 -9.84 -9.21
C ALA A 470 43.34 -10.49 -8.14
N LEU A 471 42.89 -9.73 -7.13
CA LEU A 471 41.98 -10.20 -6.09
C LEU A 471 40.63 -10.63 -6.66
N TRP A 472 40.03 -9.81 -7.53
CA TRP A 472 38.75 -10.08 -8.17
C TRP A 472 38.79 -11.36 -9.01
N ASN A 473 39.81 -11.50 -9.86
CA ASN A 473 39.98 -12.71 -10.68
C ASN A 473 40.25 -13.97 -9.83
N ALA A 474 40.95 -13.85 -8.70
CA ALA A 474 41.18 -14.98 -7.80
C ALA A 474 39.88 -15.49 -7.16
N ALA A 475 39.01 -14.59 -6.68
CA ALA A 475 37.69 -14.93 -6.16
C ALA A 475 36.75 -15.48 -7.25
N LYS A 476 36.65 -14.77 -8.38
CA LYS A 476 35.88 -15.18 -9.57
C LYS A 476 36.22 -16.61 -9.99
N ASN A 477 37.50 -16.92 -10.22
CA ASN A 477 37.94 -18.24 -10.67
C ASN A 477 37.59 -19.34 -9.67
N LYS A 478 37.77 -19.07 -8.37
CA LYS A 478 37.40 -20.00 -7.30
C LYS A 478 35.88 -20.26 -7.28
N GLU A 479 35.05 -19.26 -7.52
CA GLU A 479 33.59 -19.40 -7.51
C GLU A 479 33.05 -20.20 -8.71
N TYR A 480 33.63 -20.03 -9.91
CA TYR A 480 33.33 -20.93 -11.03
C TYR A 480 33.72 -22.39 -10.71
N GLU A 481 34.79 -22.62 -9.94
CA GLU A 481 35.18 -23.96 -9.48
C GLU A 481 34.23 -24.51 -8.39
N THR A 482 34.01 -23.79 -7.30
CA THR A 482 33.26 -24.28 -6.13
C THR A 482 31.74 -24.16 -6.27
N GLY A 483 31.24 -23.06 -6.84
CA GLY A 483 29.85 -22.63 -6.69
C GLY A 483 29.56 -21.90 -5.37
N GLU A 484 30.60 -21.56 -4.59
CA GLU A 484 30.50 -20.90 -3.28
C GLU A 484 31.16 -19.52 -3.29
N VAL A 485 30.40 -18.48 -2.93
CA VAL A 485 30.87 -17.08 -2.85
C VAL A 485 32.07 -16.94 -1.93
N SER A 486 33.12 -16.26 -2.37
CA SER A 486 34.29 -15.97 -1.55
C SER A 486 33.93 -15.06 -0.38
N LYS A 487 34.40 -15.41 0.83
CA LYS A 487 34.01 -14.73 2.07
C LYS A 487 34.31 -13.22 2.11
N SER A 488 35.29 -12.73 1.34
CA SER A 488 35.59 -11.30 1.21
C SER A 488 34.69 -10.55 0.23
N TYR A 489 33.77 -11.24 -0.44
CA TYR A 489 32.80 -10.72 -1.43
C TYR A 489 31.35 -11.10 -1.01
N SER A 490 31.10 -11.27 0.29
CA SER A 490 29.88 -11.89 0.84
C SER A 490 28.99 -10.95 1.66
N ASP A 491 29.55 -9.89 2.26
CA ASP A 491 28.80 -8.83 2.93
C ASP A 491 28.45 -7.68 1.97
N TYR A 492 27.48 -6.84 2.37
CA TYR A 492 27.07 -5.65 1.60
C TYR A 492 28.16 -4.56 1.69
N HIS A 493 28.53 -3.98 0.53
CA HIS A 493 29.72 -3.13 0.31
C HIS A 493 31.10 -3.82 0.48
N ASP A 494 31.20 -5.15 0.48
CA ASP A 494 32.50 -5.82 0.31
C ASP A 494 33.14 -5.38 -1.04
N HIS A 495 34.44 -5.12 -1.06
CA HIS A 495 35.22 -4.74 -2.27
C HIS A 495 34.59 -3.64 -3.17
N TRP A 496 33.93 -2.64 -2.56
CA TRP A 496 33.44 -1.47 -3.30
C TRP A 496 34.53 -0.77 -4.11
N ASP A 497 35.80 -0.87 -3.70
CA ASP A 497 36.95 -0.26 -4.38
C ASP A 497 37.24 -0.87 -5.76
N SER A 498 36.64 -2.02 -6.06
CA SER A 498 36.85 -2.77 -7.30
C SER A 498 36.00 -2.29 -8.49
N MET A 499 35.18 -1.23 -8.37
CA MET A 499 34.32 -0.72 -9.46
C MET A 499 35.04 -0.59 -10.82
N TYR A 500 36.20 0.07 -10.85
CA TYR A 500 36.98 0.22 -12.09
C TYR A 500 37.73 -1.07 -12.48
N ALA A 501 38.03 -1.96 -11.55
CA ALA A 501 38.59 -3.29 -11.84
C ALA A 501 37.58 -4.16 -12.60
N VAL A 502 36.30 -4.17 -12.17
CA VAL A 502 35.20 -4.85 -12.88
C VAL A 502 35.06 -4.33 -14.31
N LEU A 503 35.00 -3.00 -14.48
CA LEU A 503 34.92 -2.37 -15.81
C LEU A 503 36.11 -2.76 -16.72
N SER A 504 37.30 -2.89 -16.15
CA SER A 504 38.53 -3.21 -16.88
C SER A 504 38.63 -4.67 -17.36
N ILE A 505 37.93 -5.61 -16.72
CA ILE A 505 38.13 -7.06 -16.94
C ILE A 505 36.89 -7.81 -17.47
N GLU A 506 35.68 -7.29 -17.24
CA GLU A 506 34.46 -7.97 -17.65
C GLU A 506 33.98 -7.53 -19.04
N PRO A 507 33.85 -8.44 -20.02
CA PRO A 507 33.57 -8.07 -21.41
C PRO A 507 32.17 -7.48 -21.59
N GLY A 508 32.08 -6.37 -22.33
CA GLY A 508 30.82 -5.67 -22.58
C GLY A 508 30.28 -4.85 -21.40
N THR A 509 31.08 -4.68 -20.34
CA THR A 509 30.70 -3.89 -19.16
C THR A 509 30.66 -2.40 -19.45
N GLN A 510 29.77 -1.68 -18.77
CA GLN A 510 29.67 -0.23 -18.81
C GLN A 510 29.47 0.34 -17.40
N TRP A 511 29.95 1.56 -17.17
CA TRP A 511 29.77 2.28 -15.91
C TRP A 511 28.99 3.57 -16.16
N TRP A 512 27.73 3.60 -15.74
CA TRP A 512 26.75 4.64 -16.02
C TRP A 512 26.70 5.65 -14.88
N MET A 513 27.05 6.91 -15.17
CA MET A 513 27.15 7.99 -14.20
C MET A 513 26.83 9.33 -14.85
N THR A 514 26.42 10.36 -14.11
CA THR A 514 26.09 11.69 -14.70
C THR A 514 27.27 12.65 -14.82
N ARG A 515 28.37 12.39 -14.09
CA ARG A 515 29.60 13.20 -14.12
C ARG A 515 30.81 12.28 -14.22
N THR A 516 31.76 12.59 -15.10
CA THR A 516 33.03 11.86 -15.21
C THR A 516 34.22 12.68 -14.67
N ASN A 517 34.03 13.99 -14.52
CA ASN A 517 35.03 14.97 -14.11
C ASN A 517 35.16 15.17 -12.58
N LEU A 518 34.64 14.24 -11.77
CA LEU A 518 34.68 14.29 -10.30
C LEU A 518 35.65 13.26 -9.68
N PHE A 519 36.32 12.46 -10.50
CA PHE A 519 37.37 11.56 -10.02
C PHE A 519 38.64 12.34 -9.66
N THR A 520 39.32 11.91 -8.59
CA THR A 520 40.64 12.39 -8.18
C THR A 520 41.54 11.24 -7.76
N SER A 521 42.85 11.38 -7.92
CA SER A 521 43.84 10.35 -7.56
C SER A 521 45.19 10.95 -7.18
N GLY A 522 45.95 10.24 -6.33
CA GLY A 522 47.19 10.70 -5.69
C GLY A 522 48.41 10.85 -6.62
N ASP A 523 48.19 10.82 -7.93
CA ASP A 523 49.18 10.89 -9.01
C ASP A 523 48.97 12.14 -9.90
N ASP A 524 48.70 13.29 -9.26
CA ASP A 524 48.27 14.54 -9.92
C ASP A 524 47.04 14.34 -10.83
N ASN A 525 46.10 13.48 -10.40
CA ASN A 525 44.90 13.07 -11.12
C ASN A 525 45.13 12.34 -12.46
N ALA A 526 46.32 11.81 -12.76
CA ALA A 526 46.56 11.13 -14.04
C ALA A 526 45.68 9.87 -14.20
N PHE A 527 45.55 9.05 -13.14
CA PHE A 527 44.68 7.89 -13.13
C PHE A 527 43.19 8.24 -13.07
N ALA A 528 42.81 9.31 -12.36
CA ALA A 528 41.44 9.82 -12.39
C ALA A 528 41.00 10.27 -13.80
N ASN A 529 41.89 10.95 -14.54
CA ASN A 529 41.65 11.31 -15.94
C ASN A 529 41.56 10.06 -16.85
N LYS A 530 42.32 8.99 -16.54
CA LYS A 530 42.23 7.69 -17.24
C LYS A 530 40.85 7.04 -17.04
N ILE A 531 40.31 7.00 -15.82
CA ILE A 531 38.91 6.56 -15.58
C ILE A 531 37.94 7.47 -16.33
N ALA A 532 38.06 8.79 -16.19
CA ALA A 532 37.14 9.77 -16.77
C ALA A 532 37.08 9.78 -18.31
N SER A 533 38.11 9.22 -18.97
CA SER A 533 38.24 9.11 -20.43
C SER A 533 38.01 7.69 -20.97
N ASP A 534 37.76 6.70 -20.11
CA ASP A 534 37.50 5.32 -20.51
C ASP A 534 36.22 5.24 -21.37
N PRO A 535 36.27 4.65 -22.58
CA PRO A 535 35.13 4.63 -23.50
C PRO A 535 33.93 3.82 -22.96
N ASN A 536 34.10 3.02 -21.91
CA ASN A 536 33.02 2.26 -21.27
C ASN A 536 32.40 2.99 -20.05
N VAL A 537 33.03 4.06 -19.57
CA VAL A 537 32.38 5.02 -18.67
C VAL A 537 31.40 5.86 -19.50
N LYS A 538 30.11 5.73 -19.21
CA LYS A 538 29.01 6.37 -19.94
C LYS A 538 28.47 7.54 -19.12
N LYS A 539 28.64 8.75 -19.66
CA LYS A 539 27.98 9.95 -19.14
C LYS A 539 26.50 9.93 -19.49
N MET A 540 25.67 9.45 -18.58
CA MET A 540 24.21 9.53 -18.67
C MET A 540 23.75 10.97 -18.43
N ASN A 541 22.64 11.39 -19.03
CA ASN A 541 22.02 12.69 -18.77
C ASN A 541 20.53 12.48 -18.50
N VAL A 542 20.12 12.64 -17.25
CA VAL A 542 18.75 12.41 -16.77
C VAL A 542 17.72 13.23 -17.56
N SER A 543 18.00 14.51 -17.83
CA SER A 543 17.13 15.36 -18.66
C SER A 543 17.01 14.85 -20.10
N SER A 544 18.11 14.40 -20.71
CA SER A 544 18.07 13.81 -22.06
C SER A 544 17.35 12.45 -22.09
N MET A 545 17.48 11.63 -21.04
CA MET A 545 16.76 10.36 -20.91
C MET A 545 15.26 10.58 -20.75
N LEU A 546 14.85 11.54 -19.90
CA LEU A 546 13.45 11.95 -19.74
C LEU A 546 12.87 12.57 -21.02
N THR A 547 13.66 13.35 -21.77
CA THR A 547 13.26 13.84 -23.10
C THR A 547 13.04 12.68 -24.08
N SER A 548 13.93 11.67 -24.08
CA SER A 548 13.73 10.45 -24.88
C SER A 548 12.50 9.64 -24.44
N LEU A 549 12.16 9.64 -23.15
CA LEU A 549 10.96 9.02 -22.60
C LEU A 549 9.70 9.75 -23.07
N GLN A 550 9.66 11.08 -23.01
CA GLN A 550 8.57 11.89 -23.57
C GLN A 550 8.39 11.69 -25.09
N ASN A 551 9.50 11.59 -25.84
CA ASN A 551 9.47 11.33 -27.28
C ASN A 551 8.91 9.95 -27.67
N ARG A 552 8.69 9.04 -26.70
CA ARG A 552 8.01 7.74 -26.91
C ARG A 552 6.48 7.83 -26.78
N GLY A 553 5.94 8.99 -26.42
CA GLY A 553 4.51 9.25 -26.36
C GLY A 553 3.88 9.09 -24.97
N GLU A 554 2.66 9.62 -24.82
CA GLU A 554 1.99 9.82 -23.53
C GLU A 554 1.83 8.52 -22.72
N ASP A 555 1.47 7.41 -23.36
CA ASP A 555 1.32 6.10 -22.69
C ASP A 555 2.61 5.66 -21.98
N THR A 556 3.78 6.01 -22.52
CA THR A 556 5.09 5.74 -21.90
C THR A 556 5.33 6.65 -20.71
N VAL A 557 4.97 7.94 -20.81
CA VAL A 557 5.06 8.91 -19.71
C VAL A 557 4.13 8.52 -18.57
N GLN A 558 2.90 8.14 -18.86
CA GLN A 558 1.92 7.70 -17.87
C GLN A 558 2.33 6.39 -17.20
N ALA A 559 2.88 5.42 -17.93
CA ALA A 559 3.45 4.21 -17.34
C ALA A 559 4.63 4.52 -16.40
N PHE A 560 5.50 5.48 -16.75
CA PHE A 560 6.59 5.92 -15.87
C PHE A 560 6.09 6.65 -14.62
N LYS A 561 5.07 7.53 -14.74
CA LYS A 561 4.46 8.20 -13.59
C LYS A 561 3.76 7.21 -12.67
N ALA A 562 3.00 6.26 -13.22
CA ALA A 562 2.33 5.21 -12.46
C ALA A 562 3.31 4.31 -11.69
N LEU A 563 4.43 3.94 -12.32
CA LEU A 563 5.53 3.19 -11.69
C LEU A 563 6.10 3.89 -10.45
N TYR A 564 6.18 5.22 -10.43
CA TYR A 564 6.67 6.01 -9.31
C TYR A 564 5.57 6.54 -8.36
N ASN A 565 4.30 6.21 -8.58
CA ASN A 565 3.14 6.85 -7.93
C ASN A 565 3.22 8.40 -7.98
N PHE A 566 3.67 8.93 -9.12
CA PHE A 566 4.05 10.34 -9.23
C PHE A 566 2.84 11.27 -9.14
N ASN A 567 2.78 12.09 -8.08
CA ASN A 567 1.70 13.04 -7.85
C ASN A 567 1.89 14.32 -8.68
N ASP A 568 1.23 14.40 -9.83
CA ASP A 568 1.21 15.63 -10.65
C ASP A 568 0.59 16.84 -9.92
N GLY A 569 -0.25 16.61 -8.89
CA GLY A 569 -0.92 17.65 -8.11
C GLY A 569 -0.09 18.24 -6.96
N TYR A 570 1.20 17.94 -6.82
CA TYR A 570 2.03 18.44 -5.72
C TYR A 570 1.91 19.96 -5.52
N PHE A 571 1.86 20.73 -6.62
CA PHE A 571 1.94 22.18 -6.59
C PHE A 571 0.62 22.89 -6.92
N ASP A 572 -0.49 22.15 -7.02
CA ASP A 572 -1.83 22.68 -7.33
C ASP A 572 -2.25 23.83 -6.40
N ALA A 573 -1.88 23.75 -5.11
CA ALA A 573 -2.19 24.79 -4.13
C ALA A 573 -1.46 26.12 -4.42
N ALA A 574 -0.27 26.08 -5.02
CA ALA A 574 0.45 27.29 -5.44
C ALA A 574 -0.20 27.88 -6.70
N THR A 575 -0.45 27.04 -7.70
CA THR A 575 -1.13 27.38 -8.96
C THR A 575 -2.50 28.02 -8.73
N GLN A 576 -3.32 27.46 -7.83
CA GLN A 576 -4.64 27.99 -7.47
C GLN A 576 -4.57 29.35 -6.74
N GLN A 577 -3.48 29.63 -6.02
CA GLN A 577 -3.24 30.91 -5.36
C GLN A 577 -2.54 31.94 -6.26
N GLY A 578 -2.06 31.55 -7.45
CA GLY A 578 -1.21 32.38 -8.29
C GLY A 578 0.20 32.62 -7.72
N LYS A 579 0.61 31.83 -6.72
CA LYS A 579 1.94 31.88 -6.09
C LYS A 579 2.93 31.00 -6.86
N LYS A 580 4.22 31.36 -6.80
CA LYS A 580 5.33 30.48 -7.23
C LYS A 580 5.55 29.35 -6.23
N VAL A 581 6.31 28.33 -6.64
CA VAL A 581 6.75 27.24 -5.76
C VAL A 581 8.17 27.51 -5.25
N MET A 582 8.39 27.38 -3.94
CA MET A 582 9.72 27.28 -3.34
C MET A 582 9.84 25.91 -2.66
N MET A 583 10.68 25.03 -3.19
CA MET A 583 10.95 23.71 -2.62
C MET A 583 12.22 23.75 -1.78
N LEU A 584 12.04 23.56 -0.48
CA LEU A 584 13.06 23.51 0.55
C LEU A 584 13.64 22.08 0.61
N LEU A 585 14.84 21.89 0.06
CA LEU A 585 15.56 20.62 0.03
C LEU A 585 16.12 20.29 1.42
N GLY A 586 15.58 19.23 2.02
CA GLY A 586 16.02 18.69 3.28
C GLY A 586 17.30 17.87 3.20
N THR A 587 17.76 17.44 4.37
CA THR A 587 18.79 16.42 4.56
C THR A 587 18.23 15.29 5.44
N TYR A 588 19.07 14.54 6.13
CA TYR A 588 18.62 13.58 7.14
C TYR A 588 17.94 14.35 8.28
N VAL A 589 16.70 13.99 8.64
CA VAL A 589 15.89 14.70 9.66
C VAL A 589 16.65 14.92 10.98
N THR A 590 17.52 13.98 11.38
CA THR A 590 18.37 14.10 12.59
C THR A 590 19.44 15.19 12.56
N TYR A 591 19.72 15.78 11.39
CA TYR A 591 20.69 16.87 11.20
C TYR A 591 20.01 18.22 10.94
N GLU A 592 18.68 18.27 10.84
CA GLU A 592 17.88 19.47 10.55
C GLU A 592 17.54 20.29 11.80
N GLN A 593 18.48 20.39 12.76
CA GLN A 593 18.22 20.96 14.09
C GLN A 593 17.71 22.41 14.06
N ASN A 594 18.13 23.18 13.04
CA ASN A 594 17.81 24.60 12.89
C ASN A 594 16.90 24.86 11.66
N PHE A 595 16.05 23.89 11.29
CA PHE A 595 15.18 24.01 10.11
C PHE A 595 14.20 25.20 10.18
N ASP A 596 13.71 25.56 11.37
CA ASP A 596 12.87 26.75 11.55
C ASP A 596 13.61 28.04 11.13
N ASP A 597 14.90 28.19 11.43
CA ASP A 597 15.69 29.35 10.98
C ASP A 597 15.90 29.35 9.47
N TYR A 598 16.16 28.17 8.91
CA TYR A 598 16.32 27.98 7.48
C TYR A 598 15.07 28.39 6.69
N ALA A 599 13.90 27.86 7.09
CA ALA A 599 12.63 28.16 6.47
C ALA A 599 12.29 29.65 6.59
N ASN A 600 12.37 30.21 7.80
CA ASN A 600 12.05 31.62 8.04
C ASN A 600 13.02 32.57 7.31
N LEU A 601 14.32 32.26 7.19
CA LEU A 601 15.24 33.06 6.37
C LEU A 601 14.83 33.06 4.88
N THR A 602 14.48 31.89 4.35
CA THR A 602 14.07 31.74 2.94
C THR A 602 12.82 32.57 2.67
N GLU A 603 11.86 32.56 3.60
CA GLU A 603 10.64 33.37 3.57
C GLU A 603 10.91 34.88 3.72
N VAL A 604 11.86 35.30 4.55
CA VAL A 604 12.29 36.71 4.70
C VAL A 604 12.96 37.26 3.42
N ILE A 605 13.46 36.37 2.55
CA ILE A 605 14.10 36.73 1.27
C ILE A 605 13.09 36.74 0.11
N TYR A 606 12.26 35.70 -0.02
CA TYR A 606 11.36 35.51 -1.17
C TYR A 606 9.90 35.91 -0.92
N GLY A 607 9.46 35.99 0.34
CA GLY A 607 8.17 36.54 0.75
C GLY A 607 6.93 35.79 0.25
N ASP A 608 5.81 36.51 0.25
CA ASP A 608 4.48 35.98 -0.06
C ASP A 608 4.24 35.68 -1.55
N ASP A 609 5.15 36.04 -2.45
CA ASP A 609 5.11 35.65 -3.87
C ASP A 609 5.22 34.11 -4.07
N TYR A 610 5.71 33.40 -3.04
CA TYR A 610 5.94 31.95 -3.06
C TYR A 610 5.03 31.22 -2.06
N LEU A 611 4.77 29.94 -2.36
CA LEU A 611 4.25 28.94 -1.44
C LEU A 611 5.34 27.89 -1.19
N TYR A 612 5.49 27.49 0.07
CA TYR A 612 6.67 26.77 0.56
C TYR A 612 6.37 25.27 0.72
N TYR A 613 7.27 24.46 0.18
CA TYR A 613 7.21 23.01 0.17
C TYR A 613 8.50 22.44 0.76
N TYR A 614 8.46 21.27 1.41
CA TYR A 614 9.63 20.57 1.92
C TYR A 614 9.81 19.25 1.18
N LYS A 615 11.05 18.97 0.75
CA LYS A 615 11.42 17.68 0.15
C LYS A 615 12.54 17.04 0.97
N GLY A 616 12.16 16.10 1.83
CA GLY A 616 13.09 15.37 2.69
C GLY A 616 14.00 14.40 1.93
N HIS A 617 15.09 14.02 2.60
CA HIS A 617 16.09 13.10 2.05
C HIS A 617 15.57 11.63 2.07
N PRO A 618 15.72 10.84 0.98
CA PRO A 618 15.10 9.51 0.87
C PRO A 618 15.49 8.45 1.93
N ASN A 619 16.60 8.62 2.65
CA ASN A 619 16.95 7.72 3.79
C ASN A 619 16.16 8.03 5.08
N THR A 620 15.47 9.17 5.17
CA THR A 620 14.66 9.55 6.34
C THR A 620 13.31 10.12 5.88
N PRO A 621 12.40 9.29 5.33
CA PRO A 621 11.16 9.79 4.73
C PRO A 621 10.27 10.48 5.76
N THR A 622 9.74 11.66 5.44
CA THR A 622 9.01 12.54 6.38
C THR A 622 7.94 11.80 7.19
N GLY A 623 7.12 10.97 6.53
CA GLY A 623 6.05 10.18 7.18
C GLY A 623 6.51 9.16 8.24
N MET A 624 7.82 8.87 8.35
CA MET A 624 8.39 8.07 9.44
C MET A 624 8.81 8.91 10.67
N TYR A 625 8.72 10.24 10.58
CA TYR A 625 9.16 11.20 11.60
C TYR A 625 8.01 12.16 11.98
N PRO A 626 7.07 11.77 12.86
CA PRO A 626 5.93 12.61 13.23
C PRO A 626 6.32 14.01 13.73
N GLN A 627 7.43 14.12 14.47
CA GLN A 627 7.99 15.40 14.92
C GLN A 627 8.42 16.33 13.77
N LYS A 628 8.79 15.78 12.60
CA LYS A 628 9.07 16.56 11.40
C LYS A 628 7.78 17.02 10.73
N GLN A 629 6.76 16.17 10.66
CA GLN A 629 5.43 16.58 10.19
C GLN A 629 4.87 17.73 11.06
N GLU A 630 4.91 17.57 12.39
CA GLU A 630 4.54 18.61 13.36
C GLU A 630 5.37 19.91 13.21
N GLN A 631 6.60 19.85 12.69
CA GLN A 631 7.41 21.04 12.36
C GLN A 631 6.95 21.70 11.04
N LEU A 632 6.66 20.91 10.02
CA LEU A 632 6.20 21.42 8.72
C LEU A 632 4.80 22.06 8.84
N ASP A 633 3.86 21.36 9.49
CA ASP A 633 2.52 21.85 9.77
C ASP A 633 2.56 23.17 10.58
N ARG A 634 3.44 23.25 11.60
CA ARG A 634 3.64 24.43 12.46
C ARG A 634 4.16 25.65 11.70
N LEU A 635 5.00 25.43 10.68
CA LEU A 635 5.59 26.45 9.82
C LEU A 635 4.72 26.81 8.60
N GLY A 636 3.70 26.00 8.28
CA GLY A 636 2.85 26.17 7.10
C GLY A 636 3.47 25.64 5.80
N ILE A 637 4.37 24.67 5.89
CA ILE A 637 5.12 24.11 4.76
C ILE A 637 4.54 22.77 4.35
N THR A 638 4.27 22.56 3.05
CA THR A 638 3.69 21.31 2.55
C THR A 638 4.77 20.24 2.31
N ASP A 639 4.63 19.04 2.87
CA ASP A 639 5.54 17.92 2.59
C ASP A 639 5.38 17.37 1.16
N VAL A 640 6.50 16.99 0.54
CA VAL A 640 6.59 16.39 -0.79
C VAL A 640 7.33 15.07 -0.64
N ASP A 641 6.76 13.97 -1.15
CA ASP A 641 7.19 12.62 -0.76
C ASP A 641 8.70 12.42 -0.91
N SER A 642 9.33 12.18 0.23
CA SER A 642 10.75 11.92 0.36
C SER A 642 11.21 10.70 -0.48
N SER A 643 10.33 9.73 -0.77
CA SER A 643 10.64 8.53 -1.56
C SER A 643 11.03 8.83 -3.01
N VAL A 644 10.36 9.82 -3.61
CA VAL A 644 10.55 10.22 -5.03
C VAL A 644 11.88 10.96 -5.17
N ALA A 645 12.62 10.68 -6.25
CA ALA A 645 13.84 11.43 -6.56
C ALA A 645 13.50 12.89 -6.93
N ALA A 646 14.16 13.86 -6.27
CA ALA A 646 13.86 15.28 -6.47
C ALA A 646 14.19 15.75 -7.90
N GLU A 647 15.13 15.07 -8.56
CA GLU A 647 15.48 15.26 -9.97
C GLU A 647 14.33 14.95 -10.93
N LEU A 648 13.42 14.02 -10.56
CA LEU A 648 12.20 13.75 -11.34
C LEU A 648 11.16 14.86 -11.14
N ILE A 649 10.99 15.31 -9.89
CA ILE A 649 10.07 16.40 -9.54
C ILE A 649 10.46 17.68 -10.30
N LEU A 650 11.76 18.02 -10.31
CA LEU A 650 12.31 19.16 -11.04
C LEU A 650 12.17 19.06 -12.56
N PHE A 651 12.30 17.86 -13.13
CA PHE A 651 12.14 17.72 -14.59
C PHE A 651 10.69 17.98 -15.03
N PHE A 652 9.71 17.51 -14.26
CA PHE A 652 8.29 17.75 -14.57
C PHE A 652 7.80 19.14 -14.16
N ASN A 653 8.53 19.85 -13.28
CA ASN A 653 8.20 21.19 -12.78
C ASN A 653 9.46 22.08 -12.79
N PRO A 654 10.01 22.46 -13.97
CA PRO A 654 11.30 23.14 -14.11
C PRO A 654 11.33 24.61 -13.62
N GLU A 655 10.18 25.17 -13.29
CA GLU A 655 9.96 26.54 -12.81
C GLU A 655 9.98 26.70 -11.27
N ILE A 656 10.13 25.61 -10.51
CA ILE A 656 10.15 25.67 -9.05
C ILE A 656 11.49 26.23 -8.53
N GLY A 657 11.45 27.14 -7.56
CA GLY A 657 12.65 27.64 -6.88
C GLY A 657 13.22 26.58 -5.93
N LEU A 658 14.56 26.49 -5.86
CA LEU A 658 15.27 25.55 -4.99
C LEU A 658 16.14 26.25 -3.96
N SER A 659 15.87 26.00 -2.70
CA SER A 659 16.74 26.33 -1.58
C SER A 659 16.94 25.09 -0.72
N GLY A 660 17.94 25.05 0.17
CA GLY A 660 18.09 23.95 1.11
C GLY A 660 19.50 23.59 1.50
N TYR A 661 19.63 22.42 2.12
CA TYR A 661 20.93 21.81 2.43
C TYR A 661 21.64 21.37 1.13
N GLY A 662 22.96 21.19 1.18
CA GLY A 662 23.75 20.74 0.04
C GLY A 662 23.33 19.37 -0.49
N SER A 663 23.01 19.28 -1.78
CA SER A 663 22.47 18.07 -2.43
C SER A 663 22.95 17.94 -3.88
N SER A 664 23.04 16.71 -4.39
CA SER A 664 23.27 16.46 -5.82
C SER A 664 22.17 17.03 -6.73
N THR A 665 20.99 17.27 -6.18
CA THR A 665 19.78 17.71 -6.90
C THR A 665 19.93 19.05 -7.63
N TYR A 666 20.67 20.02 -7.09
CA TYR A 666 20.92 21.31 -7.76
C TYR A 666 21.58 21.15 -9.13
N ASN A 667 22.31 20.05 -9.36
CA ASN A 667 22.93 19.75 -10.65
C ASN A 667 21.93 19.34 -11.75
N SER A 668 20.64 19.22 -11.42
CA SER A 668 19.52 19.01 -12.35
C SER A 668 18.49 20.14 -12.30
N ALA A 669 18.78 21.24 -11.61
CA ALA A 669 17.96 22.45 -11.59
C ALA A 669 18.09 23.25 -12.89
N SER A 670 17.09 24.08 -13.18
CA SER A 670 17.23 25.14 -14.19
C SER A 670 18.10 26.29 -13.65
N ALA A 671 18.69 27.10 -14.53
CA ALA A 671 19.47 28.26 -14.10
C ALA A 671 18.61 29.35 -13.41
N ASP A 672 17.30 29.34 -13.66
CA ASP A 672 16.32 30.27 -13.10
C ASP A 672 15.67 29.74 -11.80
N ALA A 673 15.94 28.50 -11.37
CA ALA A 673 15.46 27.89 -10.13
C ALA A 673 16.22 28.40 -8.87
N ALA A 674 16.78 29.61 -8.93
CA ALA A 674 17.61 30.19 -7.88
C ALA A 674 16.84 30.33 -6.56
N GLY A 675 17.40 29.70 -5.53
CA GLY A 675 17.12 29.96 -4.12
C GLY A 675 18.44 30.20 -3.40
N GLY A 676 18.61 29.66 -2.19
CA GLY A 676 19.90 29.74 -1.49
C GLY A 676 20.29 28.49 -0.71
N LEU A 677 21.59 28.37 -0.46
CA LEU A 677 22.23 27.23 0.18
C LEU A 677 22.34 27.45 1.69
N TRP A 678 21.77 26.53 2.47
CA TRP A 678 21.78 26.57 3.93
C TRP A 678 22.93 25.75 4.53
N ASN A 679 23.42 26.23 5.68
CA ASN A 679 24.52 25.66 6.46
C ASN A 679 25.84 25.50 5.66
N SER A 680 26.17 26.50 4.84
CA SER A 680 27.44 26.58 4.10
C SER A 680 27.85 28.03 3.85
N THR A 681 29.15 28.30 3.79
CA THR A 681 29.67 29.59 3.31
C THR A 681 29.74 29.60 1.78
N LYS A 682 29.67 30.78 1.17
CA LYS A 682 29.89 30.97 -0.27
C LYS A 682 31.27 30.45 -0.70
N SER A 683 32.28 30.62 0.13
CA SER A 683 33.65 30.16 -0.11
C SER A 683 33.78 28.63 -0.17
N GLU A 684 33.14 27.91 0.76
CA GLU A 684 33.14 26.44 0.78
C GLU A 684 32.24 25.85 -0.33
N ALA A 685 31.12 26.51 -0.63
CA ALA A 685 30.20 26.10 -1.69
C ALA A 685 30.77 26.26 -3.10
N LEU A 686 31.51 27.36 -3.36
CA LEU A 686 32.04 27.71 -4.68
C LEU A 686 33.54 27.35 -4.85
N LYS A 687 34.09 26.48 -3.99
CA LYS A 687 35.51 26.10 -4.06
C LYS A 687 35.86 25.39 -5.38
N PRO A 688 37.06 25.64 -5.95
CA PRO A 688 37.51 24.93 -7.15
C PRO A 688 37.49 23.41 -6.95
N GLY A 689 36.82 22.68 -7.85
CA GLY A 689 36.68 21.23 -7.77
C GLY A 689 35.53 20.72 -6.89
N ALA A 690 34.60 21.58 -6.46
CA ALA A 690 33.38 21.15 -5.76
C ALA A 690 32.57 20.11 -6.57
N ALA A 691 32.08 19.07 -5.88
CA ALA A 691 31.32 17.97 -6.51
C ALA A 691 29.92 18.37 -7.00
N ILE A 692 29.39 19.48 -6.49
CA ILE A 692 28.06 20.05 -6.77
C ILE A 692 28.27 21.50 -7.19
N ASP A 693 27.53 21.95 -8.20
CA ASP A 693 27.60 23.33 -8.66
C ASP A 693 26.52 24.16 -7.94
N TYR A 694 26.96 25.11 -7.12
CA TYR A 694 26.09 26.04 -6.39
C TYR A 694 26.15 27.48 -6.96
N SER A 695 26.72 27.68 -8.16
CA SER A 695 26.81 29.02 -8.77
C SER A 695 25.46 29.66 -9.11
N ILE A 696 24.39 28.87 -9.15
CA ILE A 696 23.00 29.30 -9.33
C ILE A 696 22.31 29.78 -8.04
N MET A 697 22.98 29.77 -6.89
CA MET A 697 22.39 30.21 -5.62
C MET A 697 22.48 31.74 -5.45
N ASP A 698 21.37 32.38 -5.11
CA ASP A 698 21.30 33.81 -4.76
C ASP A 698 22.07 34.11 -3.47
N TRP A 699 21.99 33.22 -2.49
CA TRP A 699 22.56 33.40 -1.15
C TRP A 699 23.08 32.11 -0.52
N PHE A 700 23.96 32.29 0.45
CA PHE A 700 24.64 31.24 1.21
C PHE A 700 24.56 31.62 2.70
N ALA A 701 23.97 30.76 3.52
CA ALA A 701 23.80 31.02 4.96
C ALA A 701 24.64 30.07 5.81
N SER A 702 25.42 30.63 6.73
CA SER A 702 26.28 29.89 7.67
C SER A 702 26.06 30.37 9.11
N PRO A 703 26.10 29.47 10.11
CA PRO A 703 25.96 29.87 11.51
C PRO A 703 27.15 30.74 11.95
N ILE A 704 26.89 31.79 12.71
CA ILE A 704 27.94 32.62 13.33
C ILE A 704 28.40 31.91 14.61
N THR A 705 29.66 31.47 14.63
CA THR A 705 30.28 30.70 15.72
C THR A 705 31.50 31.42 16.30
N GLU A 706 32.18 30.81 17.28
CA GLU A 706 33.44 31.34 17.83
C GLU A 706 34.57 31.43 16.78
N ASP A 707 34.48 30.67 15.67
CA ASP A 707 35.42 30.67 14.55
C ASP A 707 35.13 31.74 13.47
N SER A 708 33.95 32.36 13.50
CA SER A 708 33.59 33.43 12.55
C SER A 708 34.37 34.73 12.81
N ASP A 709 34.54 35.59 11.80
CA ASP A 709 35.25 36.89 11.92
C ASP A 709 34.75 37.72 13.11
N GLU A 710 35.66 38.27 13.92
CA GLU A 710 35.32 38.94 15.18
C GLU A 710 34.42 40.17 14.98
N ALA A 711 34.61 40.93 13.89
CA ALA A 711 33.77 42.07 13.60
C ALA A 711 32.37 41.63 13.16
N ILE A 712 32.23 40.55 12.37
CA ILE A 712 30.93 39.94 12.05
C ILE A 712 30.25 39.38 13.31
N ARG A 713 30.98 38.68 14.20
CA ARG A 713 30.44 38.19 15.49
C ARG A 713 29.88 39.33 16.33
N SER A 714 30.55 40.49 16.37
CA SER A 714 30.12 41.65 17.16
C SER A 714 28.77 42.27 16.73
N LEU A 715 28.28 41.94 15.53
CA LEU A 715 26.97 42.37 15.03
C LEU A 715 25.82 41.48 15.53
N CYS A 716 26.11 40.27 16.01
CA CYS A 716 25.12 39.39 16.64
C CYS A 716 24.86 39.85 18.08
N LYS A 717 23.59 39.76 18.53
CA LYS A 717 23.22 40.11 19.91
C LYS A 717 23.69 39.01 20.87
N GLN A 718 24.13 39.40 22.06
CA GLN A 718 24.53 38.45 23.10
C GLN A 718 23.35 37.55 23.49
N GLY A 719 23.49 36.24 23.31
CA GLY A 719 22.43 35.25 23.56
C GLY A 719 21.45 35.05 22.40
N ASP A 720 21.80 35.50 21.19
CA ASP A 720 21.04 35.26 19.96
C ASP A 720 21.77 34.23 19.07
N SER A 721 21.00 33.46 18.30
CA SER A 721 21.53 32.55 17.29
C SER A 721 21.49 33.27 15.94
N CYS A 722 22.65 33.70 15.45
CA CYS A 722 22.76 34.48 14.22
C CYS A 722 23.41 33.68 13.08
N TYR A 723 23.05 34.03 11.86
CA TYR A 723 23.59 33.42 10.64
C TYR A 723 24.11 34.50 9.70
N LEU A 724 25.34 34.32 9.21
CA LEU A 724 25.93 35.15 8.16
C LEU A 724 25.33 34.73 6.82
N VAL A 725 24.74 35.69 6.11
CA VAL A 725 24.13 35.52 4.80
C VAL A 725 24.98 36.26 3.76
N GLU A 726 25.73 35.49 2.99
CA GLU A 726 26.52 35.95 1.84
C GLU A 726 25.66 35.89 0.56
N PHE A 727 25.89 36.77 -0.40
CA PHE A 727 25.10 36.84 -1.64
C PHE A 727 25.94 36.53 -2.89
N SER A 728 25.27 36.15 -3.98
CA SER A 728 25.86 35.93 -5.30
C SER A 728 26.53 37.19 -5.87
N ASP A 729 27.50 37.02 -6.76
CA ASP A 729 28.21 38.17 -7.36
C ASP A 729 27.29 39.01 -8.28
N SER A 730 26.25 38.40 -8.85
CA SER A 730 25.21 39.08 -9.63
C SER A 730 24.34 40.00 -8.78
N ILE A 731 23.95 39.56 -7.57
CA ILE A 731 23.25 40.41 -6.60
C ILE A 731 24.19 41.52 -6.10
N LEU A 732 25.40 41.17 -5.66
CA LEU A 732 26.36 42.14 -5.12
C LEU A 732 26.83 43.20 -6.14
N ALA A 733 26.79 42.90 -7.44
CA ALA A 733 27.05 43.87 -8.51
C ALA A 733 26.01 45.01 -8.60
N THR A 734 24.83 44.86 -7.97
CA THR A 734 23.77 45.88 -7.94
C THR A 734 23.35 46.30 -6.51
N ALA A 735 23.72 45.52 -5.50
CA ALA A 735 23.39 45.78 -4.10
C ALA A 735 24.14 46.98 -3.50
N ASN A 736 23.47 47.69 -2.58
CA ASN A 736 24.08 48.72 -1.73
C ASN A 736 24.54 48.18 -0.36
N TYR A 737 24.74 46.86 -0.26
CA TYR A 737 25.25 46.12 0.90
C TYR A 737 26.36 45.15 0.46
N ASP A 738 27.02 44.47 1.41
CA ASP A 738 28.08 43.47 1.17
C ASP A 738 27.65 42.06 1.66
N PHE A 739 26.91 41.99 2.76
CA PHE A 739 26.35 40.78 3.35
C PHE A 739 25.13 41.14 4.22
N ALA A 740 24.47 40.14 4.80
CA ALA A 740 23.46 40.33 5.82
C ALA A 740 23.64 39.36 6.99
N ILE A 741 22.97 39.62 8.11
CA ILE A 741 22.87 38.71 9.25
C ILE A 741 21.40 38.46 9.55
N TYR A 742 21.03 37.17 9.60
CA TYR A 742 19.74 36.71 10.11
C TYR A 742 19.83 36.45 11.61
N SER A 743 18.78 36.78 12.37
CA SER A 743 18.68 36.64 13.82
C SER A 743 17.49 35.76 14.20
N HIS A 744 17.75 34.64 14.89
CA HIS A 744 16.73 33.73 15.41
C HIS A 744 15.73 34.47 16.30
N ASN A 745 16.23 35.19 17.33
CA ASN A 745 15.39 35.84 18.34
C ASN A 745 14.53 36.98 17.80
N SER A 746 14.72 37.44 16.56
CA SER A 746 13.96 38.57 16.01
C SER A 746 13.37 38.38 14.60
N GLY A 747 13.67 37.27 13.92
CA GLY A 747 13.23 37.01 12.54
C GLY A 747 13.77 38.00 11.49
N ALA A 748 14.71 38.87 11.87
CA ALA A 748 15.16 39.99 11.06
C ALA A 748 16.44 39.65 10.28
N LEU A 749 16.44 39.99 8.99
CA LEU A 749 17.61 39.94 8.11
C LEU A 749 18.17 41.35 7.94
N THR A 750 19.26 41.65 8.65
CA THR A 750 19.90 42.98 8.67
C THR A 750 21.04 43.02 7.67
N TYR A 751 20.96 43.90 6.67
CA TYR A 751 21.97 44.05 5.61
C TYR A 751 22.99 45.11 5.99
N PHE A 752 24.27 44.83 5.74
CA PHE A 752 25.40 45.65 6.15
C PHE A 752 26.26 46.09 4.96
N LYS A 753 26.81 47.31 5.01
CA LYS A 753 27.90 47.77 4.13
C LYS A 753 29.15 48.05 4.95
N LYS A 754 30.32 47.71 4.42
CA LYS A 754 31.62 47.99 5.05
C LYS A 754 31.99 49.47 4.87
N GLY A 755 32.04 50.20 5.98
CA GLY A 755 32.51 51.59 6.04
C GLY A 755 33.98 51.69 6.49
N GLU A 756 34.48 52.92 6.68
CA GLU A 756 35.85 53.17 7.15
C GLU A 756 36.09 52.75 8.62
N SER A 757 35.02 52.61 9.41
CA SER A 757 35.08 52.38 10.87
C SER A 757 34.33 51.13 11.36
N GLY A 758 33.74 50.34 10.47
CA GLY A 758 32.94 49.18 10.83
C GLY A 758 31.95 48.76 9.74
N TYR A 759 30.77 48.32 10.16
CA TYR A 759 29.68 47.90 9.29
C TYR A 759 28.42 48.73 9.55
N ASP A 760 27.96 49.47 8.54
CA ASP A 760 26.77 50.31 8.60
C ASP A 760 25.52 49.51 8.20
N VAL A 761 24.40 49.68 8.93
CA VAL A 761 23.12 49.04 8.59
C VAL A 761 22.48 49.77 7.41
N VAL A 762 22.25 49.03 6.32
CA VAL A 762 21.71 49.55 5.04
C VAL A 762 20.20 49.36 4.94
N LYS A 763 19.73 48.18 5.37
CA LYS A 763 18.35 47.70 5.25
C LYS A 763 18.10 46.69 6.38
N VAL A 764 16.86 46.59 6.84
CA VAL A 764 16.37 45.43 7.59
C VAL A 764 15.20 44.84 6.81
N SER A 765 15.33 43.60 6.33
CA SER A 765 14.18 42.78 5.93
C SER A 765 13.63 42.08 7.16
N ARG A 766 12.34 41.79 7.11
CA ARG A 766 11.60 40.96 8.07
C ARG A 766 10.57 40.14 7.28
N GLY A 767 10.13 39.02 7.83
CA GLY A 767 9.00 38.28 7.28
C GLY A 767 7.69 39.04 7.49
N SER A 768 6.58 38.44 7.07
CA SER A 768 5.24 38.98 7.35
C SER A 768 5.00 39.12 8.86
N LEU A 769 4.23 40.12 9.26
CA LEU A 769 3.81 40.35 10.66
C LEU A 769 3.00 39.15 11.14
N ASP A 770 3.36 38.57 12.29
CA ASP A 770 2.70 37.37 12.79
C ASP A 770 2.67 37.25 14.33
N VAL A 771 1.88 36.31 14.86
CA VAL A 771 1.84 35.93 16.28
C VAL A 771 2.42 34.53 16.48
N LEU A 772 3.51 34.45 17.23
CA LEU A 772 4.08 33.19 17.70
C LEU A 772 3.42 32.76 19.01
N ALA A 773 2.65 31.68 18.97
CA ALA A 773 1.85 31.17 20.09
C ALA A 773 2.39 29.85 20.65
N THR A 774 2.64 29.78 21.97
CA THR A 774 3.07 28.55 22.67
C THR A 774 2.01 28.08 23.67
N SER A 775 2.00 26.78 23.94
CA SER A 775 1.16 26.14 24.94
C SER A 775 1.99 25.23 25.84
N HIS A 776 1.76 25.30 27.15
CA HIS A 776 2.15 24.26 28.09
C HIS A 776 1.01 23.26 28.21
N VAL A 777 1.16 22.07 27.63
CA VAL A 777 0.11 21.04 27.60
C VAL A 777 0.35 20.00 28.71
N SER A 778 -0.72 19.60 29.38
CA SER A 778 -0.69 18.64 30.49
C SER A 778 -0.03 17.31 30.08
N ASN A 779 1.03 16.93 30.79
CA ASN A 779 1.93 15.78 30.54
C ASN A 779 2.91 15.92 29.35
N ASP A 780 2.74 16.90 28.47
CA ASP A 780 3.64 17.11 27.32
C ASP A 780 4.67 18.22 27.59
N GLY A 781 4.32 19.20 28.43
CA GLY A 781 5.16 20.37 28.72
C GLY A 781 4.96 21.51 27.70
N TRP A 782 5.96 22.38 27.57
CA TRP A 782 5.94 23.47 26.58
C TRP A 782 6.13 22.92 25.16
N GLN A 783 5.16 23.19 24.29
CA GLN A 783 5.24 22.96 22.85
C GLN A 783 6.00 24.11 22.15
N SER A 784 6.61 23.83 21.00
CA SER A 784 7.22 24.83 20.13
C SER A 784 6.22 25.88 19.64
N ALA A 785 6.68 27.11 19.40
CA ALA A 785 5.82 28.20 18.95
C ALA A 785 5.26 27.97 17.54
N CYS A 786 3.93 28.09 17.39
CA CYS A 786 3.28 28.07 16.08
C CYS A 786 3.00 29.48 15.56
N LYS A 787 3.05 29.63 14.24
CA LYS A 787 2.63 30.85 13.52
C LYS A 787 1.14 31.17 13.71
N GLY A 788 0.73 32.37 13.33
CA GLY A 788 -0.65 32.81 13.35
C GLY A 788 -1.54 31.93 12.46
N GLY A 789 -2.78 31.74 12.89
CA GLY A 789 -3.73 30.81 12.27
C GLY A 789 -3.46 29.33 12.57
N ASN A 790 -2.23 28.93 12.88
CA ASN A 790 -1.92 27.56 13.28
C ASN A 790 -2.37 27.25 14.72
N VAL A 791 -2.51 25.97 15.03
CA VAL A 791 -3.09 25.49 16.29
C VAL A 791 -2.01 25.35 17.36
N SER A 792 -2.18 26.05 18.49
CA SER A 792 -1.38 25.86 19.70
C SER A 792 -2.16 24.98 20.68
N GLY A 793 -1.53 23.95 21.26
CA GLY A 793 -2.18 22.95 22.12
C GLY A 793 -2.40 21.59 21.45
N THR A 794 -3.51 20.91 21.76
CA THR A 794 -3.90 19.64 21.12
C THR A 794 -5.41 19.58 20.85
N VAL A 795 -5.81 19.06 19.69
CA VAL A 795 -7.21 18.79 19.35
C VAL A 795 -7.48 17.29 19.47
N GLY A 796 -8.59 16.91 20.11
CA GLY A 796 -9.03 15.51 20.24
C GLY A 796 -8.25 14.64 21.24
N GLN A 797 -7.03 15.02 21.64
CA GLN A 797 -6.18 14.23 22.56
C GLN A 797 -6.65 14.25 24.04
N SER A 798 -7.68 15.03 24.38
CA SER A 798 -8.21 15.18 25.75
C SER A 798 -7.22 15.76 26.79
N LYS A 799 -6.13 16.40 26.35
CA LYS A 799 -5.16 17.10 27.21
C LYS A 799 -5.59 18.55 27.45
N ALA A 800 -5.13 19.14 28.55
CA ALA A 800 -5.39 20.53 28.89
C ALA A 800 -4.20 21.43 28.53
N VAL A 801 -4.47 22.64 28.05
CA VAL A 801 -3.52 23.74 28.16
C VAL A 801 -3.51 24.21 29.61
N GLU A 802 -2.33 24.24 30.24
CA GLU A 802 -2.12 24.71 31.61
C GLU A 802 -1.58 26.16 31.64
N ALA A 803 -0.81 26.55 30.63
CA ALA A 803 -0.30 27.91 30.43
C ALA A 803 -0.03 28.22 28.94
N ILE A 804 0.12 29.50 28.61
CA ILE A 804 0.43 30.02 27.26
C ILE A 804 1.51 31.11 27.31
N THR A 805 2.23 31.30 26.20
CA THR A 805 2.90 32.57 25.87
C THR A 805 2.58 32.99 24.44
N LEU A 806 2.62 34.30 24.17
CA LEU A 806 2.43 34.90 22.85
C LEU A 806 3.53 35.95 22.60
N ASN A 807 4.00 36.04 21.35
CA ASN A 807 4.96 37.07 20.91
C ASN A 807 4.58 37.59 19.52
N LEU A 808 4.87 38.85 19.22
CA LEU A 808 4.76 39.41 17.87
C LEU A 808 6.06 39.15 17.11
N GLN A 809 5.99 38.38 16.02
CA GLN A 809 7.09 38.30 15.08
C GLN A 809 7.02 39.48 14.10
N ASN A 810 8.18 40.00 13.71
CA ASN A 810 8.35 41.01 12.67
C ASN A 810 7.72 42.41 12.90
N ALA A 811 7.07 42.67 14.05
CA ALA A 811 6.29 43.88 14.39
C ALA A 811 6.83 45.22 13.80
N PRO A 812 6.09 45.89 12.89
CA PRO A 812 6.57 47.09 12.18
C PRO A 812 6.30 48.41 12.92
N TYR A 813 5.51 48.41 14.00
CA TYR A 813 5.13 49.60 14.77
C TYR A 813 5.30 49.37 16.27
N ASP A 814 5.46 50.45 17.04
CA ASP A 814 5.57 50.37 18.50
C ASP A 814 4.29 49.80 19.13
N GLY A 815 4.44 48.78 19.96
CA GLY A 815 3.35 48.08 20.63
C GLY A 815 3.72 46.62 20.91
N SER A 816 2.89 45.94 21.68
CA SER A 816 3.07 44.53 22.05
C SER A 816 1.72 43.82 22.17
N LEU A 817 1.75 42.52 22.36
CA LEU A 817 0.62 41.80 22.96
C LEU A 817 0.59 42.00 24.48
N GLU A 818 -0.61 41.97 25.04
CA GLU A 818 -0.93 41.74 26.45
C GLU A 818 -2.04 40.69 26.53
N TYR A 819 -1.94 39.73 27.45
CA TYR A 819 -2.88 38.61 27.51
C TYR A 819 -3.01 38.02 28.92
N ARG A 820 -4.13 37.34 29.17
CA ARG A 820 -4.39 36.64 30.44
C ARG A 820 -5.19 35.36 30.25
N ALA A 821 -5.01 34.42 31.17
CA ALA A 821 -5.77 33.19 31.29
C ALA A 821 -6.79 33.25 32.44
N HIS A 822 -7.90 32.55 32.26
CA HIS A 822 -8.79 32.13 33.35
C HIS A 822 -8.45 30.68 33.71
N VAL A 823 -7.80 30.47 34.85
CA VAL A 823 -7.31 29.15 35.29
C VAL A 823 -8.25 28.50 36.30
N SER A 824 -8.41 27.18 36.23
CA SER A 824 -9.19 26.39 37.19
C SER A 824 -8.77 26.68 38.64
N ASP A 825 -9.75 26.91 39.52
CA ASP A 825 -9.60 27.32 40.93
C ASP A 825 -8.96 28.70 41.21
N TYR A 826 -8.33 29.35 40.22
CA TYR A 826 -7.74 30.69 40.38
C TYR A 826 -8.58 31.81 39.75
N GLY A 827 -9.38 31.52 38.73
CA GLY A 827 -10.12 32.53 37.97
C GLY A 827 -9.23 33.31 37.00
N TRP A 828 -9.62 34.53 36.65
CA TRP A 828 -8.79 35.42 35.83
C TRP A 828 -7.53 35.86 36.57
N GLN A 829 -6.38 35.66 35.93
CA GLN A 829 -5.10 36.24 36.35
C GLN A 829 -4.98 37.70 35.83
N ASP A 830 -3.93 38.40 36.27
CA ASP A 830 -3.56 39.70 35.70
C ASP A 830 -3.08 39.56 34.24
N TYR A 831 -3.06 40.67 33.49
CA TYR A 831 -2.46 40.69 32.16
C TYR A 831 -0.94 40.59 32.27
N VAL A 832 -0.38 39.62 31.56
CA VAL A 832 1.06 39.51 31.33
C VAL A 832 1.40 40.06 29.95
N LYS A 833 2.67 40.37 29.73
CA LYS A 833 3.16 40.88 28.45
C LYS A 833 3.54 39.77 27.48
N GLU A 834 3.78 40.19 26.24
CA GLU A 834 4.67 39.52 25.29
C GLU A 834 5.76 38.65 25.97
N GLY A 835 5.79 37.35 25.65
CA GLY A 835 6.77 36.39 26.17
C GLY A 835 6.61 35.93 27.63
N GLU A 836 5.82 36.61 28.47
CA GLU A 836 5.60 36.23 29.87
C GLU A 836 4.57 35.07 30.01
N VAL A 837 4.71 34.22 31.05
CA VAL A 837 3.85 33.04 31.20
C VAL A 837 2.47 33.40 31.77
N SER A 838 1.43 33.11 31.00
CA SER A 838 0.03 33.28 31.38
C SER A 838 -0.61 31.91 31.67
N GLY A 839 -0.99 31.65 32.92
CA GLY A 839 -1.51 30.34 33.36
C GLY A 839 -0.77 29.79 34.58
N SER A 840 -0.56 28.47 34.62
CA SER A 840 0.31 27.79 35.59
C SER A 840 0.96 26.56 34.98
N THR A 841 2.25 26.33 35.21
CA THR A 841 2.96 25.15 34.68
C THR A 841 3.11 24.06 35.75
N GLY A 842 2.76 22.80 35.44
CA GLY A 842 3.03 21.65 36.31
C GLY A 842 2.20 21.59 37.60
N GLN A 843 1.11 22.38 37.69
CA GLN A 843 0.20 22.41 38.84
C GLN A 843 -1.11 21.62 38.59
N SER A 844 -1.26 21.01 37.42
CA SER A 844 -2.48 20.32 36.97
C SER A 844 -3.73 21.20 37.08
N LYS A 845 -3.58 22.48 36.75
CA LYS A 845 -4.67 23.45 36.62
C LYS A 845 -4.83 23.79 35.15
N SER A 846 -6.05 23.72 34.64
CA SER A 846 -6.35 24.01 33.24
C SER A 846 -6.66 25.48 33.03
N VAL A 847 -6.18 26.05 31.93
CA VAL A 847 -6.80 27.22 31.31
C VAL A 847 -8.20 26.82 30.87
N GLN A 848 -9.17 27.71 31.08
CA GLN A 848 -10.59 27.51 30.71
C GLN A 848 -11.04 28.56 29.69
N ALA A 849 -10.50 29.78 29.79
CA ALA A 849 -10.69 30.88 28.85
C ALA A 849 -9.45 31.77 28.76
N ILE A 850 -9.36 32.56 27.68
CA ILE A 850 -8.26 33.52 27.42
C ILE A 850 -8.81 34.88 26.97
N GLN A 851 -8.04 35.94 27.23
CA GLN A 851 -8.21 37.28 26.65
C GLN A 851 -6.84 37.76 26.13
N ILE A 852 -6.84 38.39 24.96
CA ILE A 852 -5.64 38.88 24.26
C ILE A 852 -5.96 40.27 23.68
N ARG A 853 -5.04 41.22 23.82
CA ARG A 853 -5.14 42.55 23.23
C ARG A 853 -3.80 43.06 22.71
N LEU A 854 -3.85 44.02 21.81
CA LEU A 854 -2.70 44.80 21.36
C LEU A 854 -2.54 46.07 22.18
N THR A 855 -1.32 46.60 22.24
CA THR A 855 -0.99 47.90 22.83
C THR A 855 -0.33 48.83 21.79
N GLY A 856 -0.09 50.09 22.15
CA GLY A 856 0.66 51.06 21.33
C GLY A 856 0.02 51.40 19.98
N GLU A 857 0.86 51.75 19.00
CA GLU A 857 0.47 51.98 17.61
C GLU A 857 -0.01 50.68 16.94
N MET A 858 0.50 49.51 17.34
CA MET A 858 -0.03 48.21 16.88
C MET A 858 -1.54 48.08 17.12
N ALA A 859 -2.04 48.53 18.29
CA ALA A 859 -3.48 48.54 18.59
C ALA A 859 -4.30 49.50 17.70
N ASN A 860 -3.68 50.54 17.14
CA ASN A 860 -4.31 51.46 16.19
C ASN A 860 -4.34 50.90 14.75
N ARG A 861 -3.42 49.99 14.42
CA ARG A 861 -3.16 49.49 13.06
C ARG A 861 -3.69 48.09 12.78
N TYR A 862 -3.84 47.26 13.81
CA TYR A 862 -4.26 45.87 13.70
C TYR A 862 -5.35 45.52 14.72
N ASP A 863 -6.08 44.45 14.40
CA ASP A 863 -6.99 43.74 15.30
C ASP A 863 -6.44 42.33 15.55
N VAL A 864 -6.51 41.88 16.81
CA VAL A 864 -6.12 40.51 17.17
C VAL A 864 -7.38 39.66 17.36
N TYR A 865 -7.49 38.61 16.54
CA TYR A 865 -8.56 37.62 16.59
C TYR A 865 -8.05 36.31 17.16
N TYR A 866 -8.85 35.67 18.02
CA TYR A 866 -8.46 34.40 18.65
C TYR A 866 -9.68 33.55 19.02
N ARG A 867 -9.52 32.22 19.01
CA ARG A 867 -10.56 31.28 19.43
C ARG A 867 -10.00 30.10 20.20
N ALA A 868 -10.87 29.45 20.98
CA ALA A 868 -10.51 28.32 21.83
C ALA A 868 -11.21 27.03 21.37
N HIS A 869 -10.48 25.91 21.39
CA HIS A 869 -11.01 24.56 21.39
C HIS A 869 -11.21 24.12 22.84
N VAL A 870 -12.46 23.88 23.24
CA VAL A 870 -12.82 23.56 24.63
C VAL A 870 -13.36 22.13 24.71
N GLN A 871 -12.97 21.42 25.78
CA GLN A 871 -13.50 20.11 26.14
C GLN A 871 -15.04 20.08 26.01
N ASP A 872 -15.57 19.01 25.42
CA ASP A 872 -17.00 18.74 25.25
C ASP A 872 -17.78 19.86 24.51
N LYS A 873 -17.07 20.73 23.77
CA LYS A 873 -17.63 21.85 22.98
C LYS A 873 -17.00 21.99 21.59
N GLY A 874 -15.72 21.63 21.44
CA GLY A 874 -14.98 21.86 20.19
C GLY A 874 -14.52 23.31 20.05
N TRP A 875 -14.31 23.76 18.82
CA TRP A 875 -13.98 25.16 18.52
C TRP A 875 -15.18 26.08 18.78
N LEU A 876 -14.96 27.11 19.59
CA LEU A 876 -15.87 28.25 19.73
C LEU A 876 -15.58 29.32 18.65
N GLY A 877 -16.42 30.36 18.59
CA GLY A 877 -16.23 31.49 17.67
C GLY A 877 -14.96 32.31 17.95
N TRP A 878 -14.61 33.16 16.98
CA TRP A 878 -13.49 34.10 17.10
C TRP A 878 -13.86 35.30 17.98
N ALA A 879 -13.16 35.42 19.11
CA ALA A 879 -13.07 36.65 19.88
C ALA A 879 -12.19 37.66 19.14
N CYS A 880 -12.45 38.94 19.34
CA CYS A 880 -11.64 40.06 18.86
C CYS A 880 -11.26 40.96 20.05
N ASN A 881 -10.01 41.46 20.09
CA ASN A 881 -9.55 42.55 20.96
C ASN A 881 -10.15 42.57 22.39
N ASP A 882 -9.53 41.86 23.33
CA ASP A 882 -9.92 41.81 24.75
C ASP A 882 -11.29 41.15 25.03
N GLN A 883 -11.98 40.58 24.03
CA GLN A 883 -13.14 39.70 24.25
C GLN A 883 -12.73 38.34 24.85
N VAL A 884 -13.61 37.69 25.61
CA VAL A 884 -13.32 36.37 26.18
C VAL A 884 -13.50 35.27 25.13
N ALA A 885 -12.47 34.43 24.92
CA ALA A 885 -12.56 33.17 24.21
C ALA A 885 -12.49 31.99 25.19
N GLY A 886 -13.35 30.97 25.05
CA GLY A 886 -13.37 29.78 25.92
C GLY A 886 -14.57 29.72 26.88
N THR A 887 -14.41 29.17 28.09
CA THR A 887 -15.52 29.05 29.05
C THR A 887 -15.16 29.47 30.47
N THR A 888 -16.15 30.02 31.19
CA THR A 888 -16.00 30.41 32.61
C THR A 888 -17.10 29.76 33.46
N GLY A 889 -16.73 29.29 34.67
CA GLY A 889 -17.65 28.66 35.62
C GLY A 889 -18.13 27.23 35.27
N PHE A 890 -17.82 26.71 34.08
CA PHE A 890 -18.18 25.33 33.69
C PHE A 890 -17.21 24.26 34.20
N GLY A 891 -15.93 24.60 34.39
CA GLY A 891 -14.88 23.64 34.75
C GLY A 891 -14.24 22.90 33.58
N LEU A 892 -14.64 23.22 32.34
CA LEU A 892 -14.11 22.62 31.11
C LEU A 892 -12.72 23.21 30.81
N ARG A 893 -11.77 22.35 30.42
CA ARG A 893 -10.43 22.76 29.96
C ARG A 893 -10.49 23.34 28.54
N LEU A 894 -9.63 24.30 28.28
CA LEU A 894 -9.14 24.64 26.95
C LEU A 894 -8.09 23.57 26.55
N GLU A 895 -8.23 23.02 25.35
CA GLU A 895 -7.36 21.94 24.83
C GLU A 895 -6.40 22.48 23.76
N ALA A 896 -6.86 23.46 22.98
CA ALA A 896 -6.08 24.20 22.00
C ALA A 896 -6.65 25.61 21.77
N TYR A 897 -5.89 26.48 21.11
CA TYR A 897 -6.34 27.78 20.64
C TYR A 897 -5.66 28.18 19.31
N GLN A 898 -6.20 29.21 18.66
CA GLN A 898 -5.63 29.87 17.48
C GLN A 898 -5.63 31.39 17.70
N VAL A 899 -4.63 32.08 17.17
CA VAL A 899 -4.52 33.56 17.18
C VAL A 899 -4.15 34.04 15.77
N VAL A 900 -4.70 35.15 15.32
CA VAL A 900 -4.46 35.78 14.01
C VAL A 900 -4.43 37.30 14.16
N LEU A 901 -3.54 37.96 13.42
CA LEU A 901 -3.56 39.42 13.23
C LEU A 901 -4.17 39.76 11.87
N VAL A 902 -4.98 40.82 11.83
CA VAL A 902 -5.50 41.42 10.59
C VAL A 902 -5.41 42.95 10.68
N GLU A 903 -5.34 43.66 9.55
CA GLU A 903 -5.35 45.13 9.55
C GLU A 903 -6.64 45.69 10.17
N LYS A 904 -6.57 46.89 10.76
CA LYS A 904 -7.67 47.48 11.53
C LYS A 904 -8.99 47.55 10.75
N GLY A 905 -10.03 46.87 11.26
CA GLY A 905 -11.35 46.80 10.64
C GLY A 905 -11.49 45.78 9.51
N SER A 906 -10.48 44.93 9.28
CA SER A 906 -10.60 43.78 8.37
C SER A 906 -11.61 42.74 8.89
N PRO A 907 -12.18 41.90 8.00
CA PRO A 907 -13.03 40.79 8.40
C PRO A 907 -12.33 39.83 9.37
N ALA A 908 -13.11 39.22 10.27
CA ALA A 908 -12.65 38.15 11.14
C ALA A 908 -12.23 36.90 10.32
N PRO A 909 -11.29 36.06 10.80
CA PRO A 909 -10.88 34.83 10.12
C PRO A 909 -11.96 33.72 10.03
N GLY A 910 -13.16 33.96 10.56
CA GLY A 910 -14.28 33.03 10.55
C GLY A 910 -15.44 33.51 11.41
N ASP A 911 -16.30 32.59 11.82
CA ASP A 911 -17.49 32.90 12.62
C ASP A 911 -17.12 33.53 13.99
N THR A 912 -17.73 34.67 14.32
CA THR A 912 -17.58 35.40 15.60
C THR A 912 -18.77 35.16 16.54
N ASN A 913 -19.75 34.33 16.17
CA ASN A 913 -20.83 33.94 17.07
C ASN A 913 -20.31 33.09 18.23
N GLN A 914 -20.74 33.40 19.46
CA GLN A 914 -20.42 32.67 20.69
C GLN A 914 -18.90 32.33 20.86
N PRO A 915 -18.02 33.34 21.00
CA PRO A 915 -16.60 33.10 21.23
C PRO A 915 -16.32 32.54 22.65
N SER A 916 -17.25 32.78 23.58
CA SER A 916 -17.22 32.16 24.91
C SER A 916 -18.60 31.73 25.41
N ILE A 917 -18.58 30.78 26.35
CA ILE A 917 -19.76 30.31 27.07
C ILE A 917 -19.52 30.52 28.57
N GLN A 918 -20.32 31.40 29.18
CA GLN A 918 -20.18 31.77 30.59
C GLN A 918 -21.35 31.20 31.41
N ARG A 919 -21.04 30.63 32.58
CA ARG A 919 -22.06 30.10 33.48
C ARG A 919 -22.64 31.25 34.31
N THR A 920 -23.95 31.29 34.46
CA THR A 920 -24.66 32.34 35.21
C THR A 920 -24.80 31.96 36.69
N PHE A 921 -25.50 32.79 37.48
CA PHE A 921 -25.69 32.54 38.90
C PHE A 921 -26.48 31.23 39.15
N SER A 922 -26.24 30.64 40.32
CA SER A 922 -26.95 29.45 40.81
C SER A 922 -27.83 29.80 42.01
N ILE A 923 -29.01 29.19 42.07
CA ILE A 923 -30.02 29.38 43.10
C ILE A 923 -30.23 28.05 43.82
N LYS A 924 -30.23 28.05 45.16
CA LYS A 924 -30.81 26.94 45.96
C LYS A 924 -32.00 27.46 46.76
N ALA A 925 -33.03 26.63 46.88
CA ALA A 925 -34.16 26.84 47.78
C ALA A 925 -34.22 25.71 48.83
N HIS A 926 -34.63 26.05 50.05
CA HIS A 926 -35.01 25.12 51.10
C HIS A 926 -36.54 25.09 51.17
N VAL A 927 -37.16 23.99 50.75
CA VAL A 927 -38.62 23.86 50.69
C VAL A 927 -39.12 23.05 51.88
N SER A 928 -40.22 23.50 52.50
CA SER A 928 -40.87 22.85 53.63
C SER A 928 -41.13 21.37 53.32
N ASN A 929 -40.77 20.47 54.23
CA ASN A 929 -40.84 19.00 54.09
C ASN A 929 -39.99 18.36 52.97
N LEU A 930 -39.22 19.14 52.19
CA LEU A 930 -38.28 18.61 51.18
C LEU A 930 -36.80 18.94 51.48
N GLY A 931 -36.54 19.98 52.28
CA GLY A 931 -35.18 20.43 52.59
C GLY A 931 -34.54 21.24 51.46
N TRP A 932 -33.21 21.30 51.44
CA TRP A 932 -32.45 21.96 50.36
C TRP A 932 -32.56 21.16 49.05
N GLN A 933 -33.09 21.80 48.01
CA GLN A 933 -33.05 21.28 46.64
C GLN A 933 -31.66 21.44 46.03
N GLU A 934 -31.38 20.75 44.92
CA GLU A 934 -30.17 20.97 44.11
C GLU A 934 -30.14 22.37 43.48
N PRO A 935 -28.95 22.91 43.14
CA PRO A 935 -28.84 24.24 42.57
C PRO A 935 -29.43 24.27 41.14
N VAL A 936 -30.41 25.14 40.95
CA VAL A 936 -30.92 25.52 39.63
C VAL A 936 -30.20 26.77 39.14
N TYR A 937 -30.28 27.06 37.85
CA TYR A 937 -29.57 28.18 37.23
C TYR A 937 -30.56 29.28 36.81
N GLU A 938 -30.02 30.32 36.17
CA GLU A 938 -30.79 31.38 35.55
C GLU A 938 -32.03 30.91 34.78
N GLY A 939 -33.16 31.58 35.01
CA GLY A 939 -34.44 31.32 34.37
C GLY A 939 -35.13 30.02 34.77
N MET A 940 -34.49 29.17 35.58
CA MET A 940 -35.07 27.93 36.10
C MET A 940 -35.83 28.17 37.40
N THR A 941 -36.93 27.45 37.58
CA THR A 941 -37.76 27.51 38.78
C THR A 941 -37.05 26.91 40.00
N ALA A 942 -36.74 27.73 41.00
CA ALA A 942 -36.29 27.29 42.32
C ALA A 942 -37.51 27.15 43.25
N GLY A 943 -37.68 26.01 43.93
CA GLY A 943 -38.85 25.72 44.77
C GLY A 943 -39.77 24.64 44.17
N THR A 944 -41.08 24.78 44.35
CA THR A 944 -42.12 23.95 43.71
C THR A 944 -43.33 24.80 43.32
N THR A 945 -44.13 24.39 42.34
CA THR A 945 -45.34 25.12 41.93
C THR A 945 -46.60 24.26 42.14
N GLY A 946 -47.65 24.86 42.69
CA GLY A 946 -48.97 24.22 42.86
C GLY A 946 -49.00 23.09 43.90
N ARG A 947 -47.99 23.00 44.77
CA ARG A 947 -47.86 21.92 45.78
C ARG A 947 -48.20 22.34 47.21
N ASN A 948 -48.46 23.63 47.47
CA ASN A 948 -48.67 24.21 48.80
C ASN A 948 -47.53 23.84 49.77
N LEU A 949 -46.29 23.94 49.27
CA LEU A 949 -45.05 23.77 50.01
C LEU A 949 -44.26 25.08 49.92
N ALA A 950 -43.92 25.66 51.06
CA ALA A 950 -43.26 26.96 51.14
C ALA A 950 -41.74 26.85 50.96
N ILE A 951 -41.13 27.85 50.33
CA ILE A 951 -39.71 28.12 50.53
C ILE A 951 -39.54 28.72 51.93
N GLU A 952 -38.65 28.14 52.73
CA GLU A 952 -38.28 28.64 54.06
C GLU A 952 -36.97 29.45 54.00
N ALA A 953 -36.03 29.06 53.13
CA ALA A 953 -34.75 29.73 52.92
C ALA A 953 -34.25 29.63 51.47
N LEU A 954 -33.32 30.51 51.09
CA LEU A 954 -32.68 30.50 49.78
C LEU A 954 -31.22 31.02 49.82
N THR A 955 -30.45 30.65 48.80
CA THR A 955 -29.11 31.20 48.51
C THR A 955 -28.95 31.45 47.02
N ILE A 956 -28.36 32.58 46.63
CA ILE A 956 -28.06 32.93 45.23
C ILE A 956 -26.56 33.23 45.10
N SER A 957 -25.85 32.40 44.33
CA SER A 957 -24.38 32.44 44.19
C SER A 957 -24.00 32.89 42.78
N LYS A 958 -23.36 34.06 42.66
CA LYS A 958 -22.72 34.51 41.41
C LYS A 958 -21.38 33.76 41.23
N PRO A 959 -21.10 33.13 40.07
CA PRO A 959 -19.73 32.76 39.71
C PRO A 959 -18.89 34.01 39.41
N ASP A 960 -17.62 33.86 39.05
CA ASP A 960 -16.93 34.98 38.40
C ASP A 960 -17.52 35.21 36.99
N LEU A 961 -17.68 36.48 36.63
CA LEU A 961 -18.21 36.97 35.36
C LEU A 961 -17.29 38.07 34.76
N GLY A 962 -16.04 38.18 35.22
CA GLY A 962 -15.10 39.23 34.83
C GLY A 962 -15.39 40.63 35.41
N TYR A 963 -16.62 40.89 35.83
CA TYR A 963 -17.03 42.17 36.42
C TYR A 963 -17.01 42.17 37.95
N SER A 964 -16.45 43.25 38.53
CA SER A 964 -16.47 43.49 39.97
C SER A 964 -17.92 43.64 40.46
N GLY A 965 -18.27 43.01 41.60
CA GLY A 965 -19.63 43.14 42.15
C GLY A 965 -20.18 41.91 42.86
N ASN A 966 -21.35 42.12 43.48
CA ASN A 966 -22.10 41.09 44.19
C ASN A 966 -23.57 41.13 43.74
N ILE A 967 -24.23 39.97 43.76
CA ILE A 967 -25.68 39.90 43.85
C ILE A 967 -26.07 39.93 45.33
N GLU A 968 -26.89 40.91 45.72
CA GLU A 968 -27.42 41.07 47.06
C GLU A 968 -28.91 40.78 47.07
N TYR A 969 -29.41 40.11 48.11
CA TYR A 969 -30.82 39.74 48.23
C TYR A 969 -31.27 39.73 49.70
N ARG A 970 -32.58 39.84 49.92
CA ARG A 970 -33.24 39.66 51.22
C ARG A 970 -34.60 38.99 51.07
N ALA A 971 -35.08 38.41 52.16
CA ALA A 971 -36.39 37.76 52.24
C ALA A 971 -37.30 38.44 53.28
N HIS A 972 -38.58 38.54 52.97
CA HIS A 972 -39.65 38.77 53.93
C HIS A 972 -40.09 37.41 54.47
N VAL A 973 -39.88 37.15 55.76
CA VAL A 973 -40.21 35.87 56.38
C VAL A 973 -41.44 36.02 57.28
N GLN A 974 -42.36 35.07 57.18
CA GLN A 974 -43.56 34.97 58.00
C GLN A 974 -43.24 35.16 59.49
N ASN A 975 -44.02 36.00 60.18
CA ASN A 975 -43.85 36.37 61.59
C ASN A 975 -42.49 37.04 61.96
N ILE A 976 -41.65 37.40 60.98
CA ILE A 976 -40.35 38.09 61.18
C ILE A 976 -40.29 39.41 60.40
N GLY A 977 -40.88 39.46 59.20
CA GLY A 977 -40.77 40.59 58.27
C GLY A 977 -39.49 40.55 57.43
N TRP A 978 -39.11 41.70 56.87
CA TRP A 978 -37.89 41.85 56.06
C TRP A 978 -36.62 41.61 56.87
N GLN A 979 -35.84 40.60 56.46
CA GLN A 979 -34.50 40.36 56.97
C GLN A 979 -33.48 41.37 56.38
N LYS A 980 -32.26 41.35 56.94
CA LYS A 980 -31.12 42.11 56.40
C LYS A 980 -30.71 41.58 55.02
N TRP A 981 -30.17 42.47 54.19
CA TRP A 981 -29.50 42.10 52.94
C TRP A 981 -28.33 41.15 53.21
N VAL A 982 -28.26 40.09 52.41
CA VAL A 982 -27.15 39.15 52.32
C VAL A 982 -26.66 39.11 50.86
N LYS A 983 -25.52 38.49 50.60
CA LYS A 983 -24.89 38.50 49.27
C LYS A 983 -24.21 37.17 48.92
N ASN A 984 -24.04 36.89 47.63
CA ASN A 984 -23.26 35.78 47.05
C ASN A 984 -23.23 34.50 47.92
N GLY A 985 -24.30 33.70 47.87
CA GLY A 985 -24.36 32.37 48.49
C GLY A 985 -24.65 32.35 50.00
N LYS A 986 -24.80 33.51 50.66
CA LYS A 986 -25.23 33.57 52.07
C LYS A 986 -26.74 33.35 52.20
N LEU A 987 -27.17 32.74 53.31
CA LEU A 987 -28.57 32.34 53.52
C LEU A 987 -29.48 33.56 53.75
N ALA A 988 -30.56 33.64 52.99
CA ALA A 988 -31.76 34.44 53.31
C ALA A 988 -32.90 33.49 53.71
N GLY A 989 -33.80 33.92 54.60
CA GLY A 989 -34.88 33.10 55.15
C GLY A 989 -34.51 32.44 56.49
N THR A 990 -35.08 31.27 56.77
CA THR A 990 -34.78 30.43 57.94
C THR A 990 -34.88 28.95 57.60
N THR A 991 -34.11 28.08 58.26
CA THR A 991 -34.27 26.62 58.16
C THR A 991 -34.68 26.04 59.50
N GLY A 992 -35.47 24.97 59.50
CA GLY A 992 -35.87 24.24 60.72
C GLY A 992 -36.79 25.02 61.67
N LYS A 993 -37.40 26.12 61.21
CA LYS A 993 -38.35 26.94 62.00
C LYS A 993 -39.80 26.86 61.52
N SER A 994 -40.07 26.20 60.37
CA SER A 994 -41.39 26.16 59.74
C SER A 994 -42.00 27.56 59.47
N LEU A 995 -41.15 28.52 59.08
CA LEU A 995 -41.56 29.88 58.71
C LEU A 995 -41.26 30.09 57.23
N SER A 996 -42.29 30.45 56.46
CA SER A 996 -42.19 30.67 55.03
C SER A 996 -41.58 32.02 54.66
N ILE A 997 -40.87 32.07 53.53
CA ILE A 997 -40.66 33.30 52.77
C ILE A 997 -41.99 33.68 52.12
N GLU A 998 -42.36 34.95 52.20
CA GLU A 998 -43.57 35.54 51.60
C GLU A 998 -43.21 36.43 50.39
N ALA A 999 -42.05 37.10 50.45
CA ALA A 999 -41.50 37.92 49.37
C ALA A 999 -39.96 37.96 49.37
N VAL A 1000 -39.36 38.32 48.25
CA VAL A 1000 -37.91 38.56 48.07
C VAL A 1000 -37.64 39.89 47.36
N GLU A 1001 -36.47 40.47 47.62
CA GLU A 1001 -35.88 41.55 46.83
C GLU A 1001 -34.44 41.15 46.47
N ILE A 1002 -33.99 41.49 45.26
CA ILE A 1002 -32.67 41.12 44.70
C ILE A 1002 -32.11 42.34 43.94
N LYS A 1003 -30.81 42.64 44.07
CA LYS A 1003 -30.13 43.74 43.38
C LYS A 1003 -28.67 43.43 43.06
N LEU A 1004 -28.10 44.17 42.11
CA LEU A 1004 -26.68 44.09 41.75
C LEU A 1004 -25.87 45.24 42.36
N THR A 1005 -24.55 45.05 42.45
CA THR A 1005 -23.58 46.04 42.98
C THR A 1005 -22.27 45.99 42.17
N GLY A 1006 -21.44 47.03 42.24
CA GLY A 1006 -20.15 47.10 41.53
C GLY A 1006 -20.30 47.33 40.02
N ASP A 1007 -19.24 47.07 39.25
CA ASP A 1007 -19.26 47.19 37.78
C ASP A 1007 -20.30 46.26 37.14
N LEU A 1008 -20.58 45.10 37.74
CA LEU A 1008 -21.66 44.19 37.35
C LEU A 1008 -23.01 44.92 37.19
N SER A 1009 -23.29 45.91 38.04
CA SER A 1009 -24.53 46.71 37.97
C SER A 1009 -24.55 47.77 36.86
N LYS A 1010 -23.42 48.01 36.18
CA LYS A 1010 -23.32 48.85 34.98
C LYS A 1010 -23.67 48.06 33.72
N HIS A 1011 -23.18 46.82 33.62
CA HIS A 1011 -23.37 45.95 32.46
C HIS A 1011 -24.69 45.16 32.50
N TYR A 1012 -25.22 44.86 33.69
CA TYR A 1012 -26.42 44.05 33.85
C TYR A 1012 -27.48 44.71 34.75
N ASP A 1013 -28.74 44.35 34.51
CA ASP A 1013 -29.85 44.42 35.47
C ASP A 1013 -30.21 43.00 35.96
N VAL A 1014 -30.98 42.88 37.05
CA VAL A 1014 -31.51 41.60 37.53
C VAL A 1014 -33.03 41.64 37.57
N VAL A 1015 -33.68 40.64 36.98
CA VAL A 1015 -35.14 40.52 36.93
C VAL A 1015 -35.59 39.19 37.52
N TYR A 1016 -36.68 39.19 38.28
CA TYR A 1016 -37.12 38.03 39.06
C TYR A 1016 -38.62 38.04 39.32
N ARG A 1017 -39.18 36.88 39.63
CA ARG A 1017 -40.60 36.71 39.98
C ARG A 1017 -40.82 35.59 40.98
N ALA A 1018 -41.97 35.61 41.65
CA ALA A 1018 -42.37 34.63 42.66
C ALA A 1018 -43.65 33.88 42.24
N HIS A 1019 -43.72 32.60 42.57
CA HIS A 1019 -44.95 31.81 42.58
C HIS A 1019 -45.50 31.80 44.00
N VAL A 1020 -46.65 32.44 44.21
CA VAL A 1020 -47.25 32.62 45.55
C VAL A 1020 -48.48 31.73 45.72
N GLN A 1021 -48.63 31.15 46.91
CA GLN A 1021 -49.78 30.35 47.34
C GLN A 1021 -51.10 31.02 46.95
N GLY A 1022 -51.91 30.34 46.13
CA GLY A 1022 -53.22 30.85 45.68
C GLY A 1022 -53.19 32.02 44.68
N LYS A 1023 -52.02 32.55 44.32
CA LYS A 1023 -51.85 33.62 43.31
C LYS A 1023 -51.09 33.18 42.05
N CYS A 1024 -50.47 32.00 42.08
CA CYS A 1024 -49.60 31.47 41.02
C CYS A 1024 -48.39 32.40 40.77
N TRP A 1025 -47.82 32.37 39.55
CA TRP A 1025 -46.73 33.27 39.13
C TRP A 1025 -47.20 34.72 39.09
N LEU A 1026 -46.52 35.58 39.83
CA LEU A 1026 -46.60 37.03 39.69
C LEU A 1026 -45.75 37.52 38.52
N ASP A 1027 -45.90 38.80 38.17
CA ASP A 1027 -45.12 39.48 37.13
C ASP A 1027 -43.62 39.55 37.48
N TRP A 1028 -42.79 39.80 36.45
CA TRP A 1028 -41.36 40.04 36.60
C TRP A 1028 -41.09 41.45 37.12
N VAL A 1029 -40.35 41.54 38.22
CA VAL A 1029 -39.88 42.79 38.85
C VAL A 1029 -38.37 42.94 38.65
N LYS A 1030 -37.84 44.16 38.84
CA LYS A 1030 -36.45 44.54 38.59
C LYS A 1030 -35.60 44.68 39.86
N SER A 1031 -34.33 45.03 39.69
CA SER A 1031 -33.33 45.20 40.75
C SER A 1031 -33.82 46.10 41.90
N GLY A 1032 -34.14 45.48 43.05
CA GLY A 1032 -34.61 46.14 44.28
C GLY A 1032 -36.13 46.17 44.50
N GLU A 1033 -36.94 45.69 43.57
CA GLU A 1033 -38.40 45.62 43.69
C GLU A 1033 -38.90 44.35 44.42
N CYS A 1034 -40.09 44.40 45.04
CA CYS A 1034 -40.60 43.29 45.85
C CYS A 1034 -41.30 42.21 44.99
N ALA A 1035 -40.71 41.02 44.90
CA ALA A 1035 -41.35 39.84 44.30
C ALA A 1035 -42.00 38.95 45.36
N GLY A 1036 -43.33 38.87 45.37
CA GLY A 1036 -44.11 38.07 46.32
C GLY A 1036 -45.22 38.90 46.98
N THR A 1037 -45.57 38.56 48.21
CA THR A 1037 -46.58 39.28 49.02
C THR A 1037 -46.03 39.65 50.39
N THR A 1038 -46.49 40.76 50.98
CA THR A 1038 -46.15 41.14 52.36
C THR A 1038 -47.43 41.50 53.11
N GLY A 1039 -47.60 41.01 54.34
CA GLY A 1039 -48.78 41.25 55.17
C GLY A 1039 -50.04 40.43 54.81
N GLU A 1040 -50.03 39.66 53.71
CA GLU A 1040 -51.15 38.80 53.30
C GLU A 1040 -51.11 37.37 53.89
N ALA A 1041 -50.02 36.99 54.58
CA ALA A 1041 -49.78 35.66 55.13
C ALA A 1041 -49.80 34.49 54.11
N LEU A 1042 -49.58 34.80 52.82
CA LEU A 1042 -49.41 33.82 51.74
C LEU A 1042 -47.92 33.50 51.55
N HIS A 1043 -47.60 32.21 51.37
CA HIS A 1043 -46.21 31.78 51.18
C HIS A 1043 -45.77 31.78 49.72
N MET A 1044 -44.47 31.98 49.50
CA MET A 1044 -43.80 31.72 48.24
C MET A 1044 -43.55 30.21 48.10
N GLU A 1045 -44.04 29.59 47.03
CA GLU A 1045 -43.77 28.18 46.71
C GLU A 1045 -42.53 28.02 45.82
N ALA A 1046 -42.32 28.96 44.90
CA ALA A 1046 -41.18 29.01 43.99
C ALA A 1046 -40.77 30.44 43.61
N PHE A 1047 -39.57 30.60 43.04
CA PHE A 1047 -39.12 31.84 42.40
C PHE A 1047 -38.20 31.56 41.19
N GLU A 1048 -38.07 32.56 40.33
CA GLU A 1048 -37.16 32.58 39.17
C GLU A 1048 -36.38 33.89 39.16
N VAL A 1049 -35.13 33.85 38.70
CA VAL A 1049 -34.23 35.01 38.58
C VAL A 1049 -33.51 34.94 37.23
N LYS A 1050 -33.23 36.09 36.61
CA LYS A 1050 -32.46 36.28 35.38
C LYS A 1050 -31.59 37.54 35.47
N LEU A 1051 -30.43 37.52 34.80
CA LEU A 1051 -29.69 38.72 34.44
C LEU A 1051 -30.13 39.15 33.04
N VAL A 1052 -30.07 40.46 32.78
CA VAL A 1052 -30.27 41.00 31.43
C VAL A 1052 -29.23 42.08 31.18
N ASP A 1053 -28.67 42.14 29.98
CA ASP A 1053 -27.75 43.19 29.56
C ASP A 1053 -28.42 44.58 29.59
N LYS A 1054 -27.62 45.64 29.59
CA LYS A 1054 -28.05 47.05 29.66
C LYS A 1054 -27.67 47.88 28.43
#